data_AF-A0A1J4KAZ5-F1
#
_entry.id   AF-A0A1J4KAZ5-F1
#
_cell.length_a   1.000
_cell.length_b   1.000
_cell.length_c   1.000
_cell.angle_alpha   90.00
_cell.angle_beta   90.00
_cell.angle_gamma   90.00
#
_symmetry.space_group_name_H-M   'P 1'
#
loop_
_entity.id
_entity.type
_entity.pdbx_description
1 polymer ?
#
loop_
_entity_poly.entity_id
_entity_poly.type
_entity_poly.pdbx_seq_one_letter_code
_entity_poly.pdbx_strand_id
1 'polypeptide(L)'
;MRPSVSTPKSPNLLQMIIRFFNNQDVSFQKIQNMVEESTTDEIVPAFAFLGAWITSNTENSEKMQFVTKQAAYNLIDLFAAKVPPVILVTGILNSKVSLGKPSVALIEHFQSFFLRLQRIAMIIHPFSLGNANIKFPANPQQKAVKKELAGFSNAHIQFAWETDPCFHDTHIESFQRLMIEHASIDRFEPILQLQNSKFILTQAIVKLLMDFNNNRKTSHKQILFMFSTLFLYIQAFAEKDQIDGQILCEYIQSSPYLSPFCLLGFINCIPKDLYLFNLLVPSKLAGKKLDPTESLKEIQNQFILVDMSLDNSLDSLIEATPNLALSYFLSDTSNFRVSNKPKTDSEIIIFIHQCGNSVSERFKEIMKLAHEGLLNSLHVAAMDLPLLRYTTFTLMKNMRTMITNGSLTKNIYDFLILSMATIMPTSSIQIAEQFFSLPITDFFSAEIYLRAIILHSLKLLLFFPIQKHIIPFAFECLKQNGPIQFYARILIYRYYCTISYYVNDIIKDCIVDCDDPIVLLGTLSYIDSMIRYQDYDEYSSFMELRDLIIKKIPFISENPNEKPFTYDSIRQSSETTHDNFNSSKDNFKDGFNGAKDGFKEVLRENSKENIKDTSKDVGKDNYNDTSKNSISINELQLDIRKNPLYSLNILTYSSKLKKNREFAQLLAKTTCEQLQNNTDPSIIKCPFVITVAEMSVPFALALMARLLLYDHFEEAFMVLQALHPFIKTDDLALNWMTPMLSTLYDHLTPRIREEFISVISTLPDAKKYFITGEDIALKTTELLTESDMSIIQDPDVIIRAYKSIPRYIFMFSIPAFLLTFSDKKTLIDNLLMPVYDTTHTWVNRERKCFFISMIASSMPLDICYTYFLRLISNPKCDIALETSRLFLTYSRLELFRKICSNSYEIIKNDDRKLYAYICMVLPNFSRLENDEDIACKMLCGILQSINFTTPRELQETVIDAVGLVYITLHLQKSRGKLINASSQFSPELRTIIASSLDIESIQRPRK
;
A
#
# COMPACT_ATOMS: atom_id res chain seq x y z
N MET A 1 -21.35 56.39 -7.44
CA MET A 1 -21.68 57.12 -6.20
C MET A 1 -20.36 57.49 -5.51
N ARG A 2 -20.33 58.67 -4.86
CA ARG A 2 -19.16 59.25 -4.14
C ARG A 2 -18.50 58.23 -3.18
N PRO A 3 -17.20 58.33 -2.89
CA PRO A 3 -16.58 57.54 -1.82
C PRO A 3 -17.19 57.99 -0.49
N SER A 4 -17.86 57.07 0.20
CA SER A 4 -18.30 57.28 1.57
C SER A 4 -17.07 57.31 2.48
N VAL A 5 -16.96 58.40 3.24
CA VAL A 5 -16.03 58.59 4.34
C VAL A 5 -16.05 57.34 5.23
N SER A 6 -14.93 56.61 5.28
CA SER A 6 -14.74 55.52 6.23
C SER A 6 -14.69 56.11 7.63
N THR A 7 -15.68 55.78 8.46
CA THR A 7 -15.58 55.91 9.91
C THR A 7 -14.31 55.23 10.42
N PRO A 8 -13.67 55.74 11.50
CA PRO A 8 -12.51 55.08 12.08
C PRO A 8 -12.96 53.70 12.56
N LYS A 9 -12.36 52.63 12.01
CA LYS A 9 -12.61 51.25 12.46
C LYS A 9 -12.38 51.21 13.97
N SER A 10 -13.36 50.67 14.70
CA SER A 10 -13.21 50.36 16.12
C SER A 10 -11.90 49.61 16.34
N PRO A 11 -11.15 49.92 17.41
CA PRO A 11 -9.88 49.26 17.69
C PRO A 11 -10.12 47.76 17.89
N ASN A 12 -9.31 46.95 17.22
CA ASN A 12 -9.36 45.47 17.30
C ASN A 12 -9.01 45.03 18.73
N LEU A 13 -9.64 43.95 19.23
CA LEU A 13 -9.44 43.36 20.56
C LEU A 13 -7.96 43.30 20.99
N LEU A 14 -7.07 42.83 20.11
CA LEU A 14 -5.63 42.75 20.36
C LEU A 14 -5.02 44.12 20.69
N GLN A 15 -5.41 45.19 19.97
CA GLN A 15 -4.90 46.54 20.21
C GLN A 15 -5.36 47.09 21.57
N MET A 16 -6.58 46.77 21.98
CA MET A 16 -7.12 47.15 23.29
C MET A 16 -6.41 46.45 24.43
N ILE A 17 -6.08 45.18 24.26
CA ILE A 17 -5.29 44.39 25.21
C ILE A 17 -3.85 44.91 25.31
N ILE A 18 -3.20 45.23 24.19
CA ILE A 18 -1.87 45.85 24.17
C ILE A 18 -1.89 47.18 24.94
N ARG A 19 -2.91 48.02 24.70
CA ARG A 19 -3.10 49.30 25.40
C ARG A 19 -3.34 49.12 26.89
N PHE A 20 -4.14 48.13 27.28
CA PHE A 20 -4.37 47.79 28.68
C PHE A 20 -3.07 47.44 29.43
N PHE A 21 -2.24 46.58 28.84
CA PHE A 21 -1.01 46.12 29.49
C PHE A 21 0.14 47.14 29.44
N ASN A 22 0.19 47.99 28.41
CA ASN A 22 1.29 48.95 28.24
C ASN A 22 0.96 50.38 28.72
N ASN A 23 -0.29 50.84 28.57
CA ASN A 23 -0.68 52.24 28.78
C ASN A 23 -1.74 52.44 29.88
N GLN A 24 -2.38 51.36 30.36
CA GLN A 24 -3.44 51.38 31.40
C GLN A 24 -4.62 52.33 31.12
N ASP A 25 -4.84 52.74 29.87
CA ASP A 25 -5.87 53.69 29.44
C ASP A 25 -7.19 53.02 29.02
N VAL A 26 -7.31 51.71 29.24
CA VAL A 26 -8.47 50.88 28.95
C VAL A 26 -8.89 50.18 30.24
N SER A 27 -10.19 50.11 30.53
CA SER A 27 -10.68 49.35 31.69
C SER A 27 -10.80 47.86 31.37
N PHE A 28 -10.55 47.01 32.36
CA PHE A 28 -10.72 45.55 32.24
C PHE A 28 -12.14 45.18 31.79
N GLN A 29 -13.16 45.84 32.34
CA GLN A 29 -14.57 45.66 31.96
C GLN A 29 -14.82 45.90 30.46
N LYS A 30 -14.16 46.90 29.89
CA LYS A 30 -14.28 47.21 28.46
C LYS A 30 -13.66 46.10 27.60
N ILE A 31 -12.55 45.51 28.06
CA ILE A 31 -11.93 44.36 27.39
C ILE A 31 -12.85 43.15 27.51
N GLN A 32 -13.42 42.86 28.69
CA GLN A 32 -14.34 41.75 28.88
C GLN A 32 -15.54 41.82 27.91
N ASN A 33 -16.22 42.98 27.85
CA ASN A 33 -17.33 43.17 26.93
C ASN A 33 -16.89 42.99 25.45
N MET A 34 -15.70 43.51 25.11
CA MET A 34 -15.14 43.28 23.77
C MET A 34 -14.84 41.80 23.53
N VAL A 35 -14.32 41.06 24.50
CA VAL A 35 -14.09 39.61 24.35
C VAL A 35 -15.41 38.90 24.11
N GLU A 36 -16.50 39.25 24.79
CA GLU A 36 -17.83 38.68 24.57
C GLU A 36 -18.38 38.96 23.16
N GLU A 37 -18.07 40.12 22.59
CA GLU A 37 -18.49 40.53 21.23
C GLU A 37 -17.53 40.06 20.13
N SER A 38 -16.29 39.69 20.47
CA SER A 38 -15.24 39.35 19.49
C SER A 38 -15.43 38.00 18.82
N THR A 39 -14.98 37.88 17.58
CA THR A 39 -14.93 36.60 16.84
C THR A 39 -13.77 35.73 17.30
N THR A 40 -13.79 34.43 16.99
CA THR A 40 -12.65 33.54 17.25
C THR A 40 -11.38 33.99 16.53
N ASP A 41 -11.51 34.55 15.31
CA ASP A 41 -10.41 35.12 14.53
C ASP A 41 -9.75 36.34 15.23
N GLU A 42 -10.46 37.06 16.09
CA GLU A 42 -9.92 38.15 16.90
C GLU A 42 -9.34 37.67 18.24
N ILE A 43 -9.95 36.63 18.83
CA ILE A 43 -9.54 36.07 20.13
C ILE A 43 -8.23 35.28 20.02
N VAL A 44 -8.03 34.51 18.95
CA VAL A 44 -6.82 33.68 18.77
C VAL A 44 -5.52 34.50 18.79
N PRO A 45 -5.37 35.60 18.00
CA PRO A 45 -4.18 36.44 18.06
C PRO A 45 -4.01 37.16 19.40
N ALA A 46 -5.12 37.55 20.04
CA ALA A 46 -5.11 38.17 21.37
C ALA A 46 -4.63 37.20 22.46
N PHE A 47 -5.06 35.95 22.40
CA PHE A 47 -4.61 34.87 23.28
C PHE A 47 -3.11 34.57 23.07
N ALA A 48 -2.66 34.48 21.82
CA ALA A 48 -1.25 34.26 21.46
C ALA A 48 -0.34 35.35 22.05
N PHE A 49 -0.75 36.61 21.88
CA PHE A 49 -0.07 37.77 22.45
C PHE A 49 0.00 37.69 23.98
N LEU A 50 -1.12 37.37 24.65
CA LEU A 50 -1.16 37.25 26.11
C LEU A 50 -0.18 36.18 26.62
N GLY A 51 -0.14 35.01 25.97
CA GLY A 51 0.77 33.93 26.35
C GLY A 51 2.25 34.35 26.24
N ALA A 52 2.61 35.02 25.14
CA ALA A 52 3.96 35.55 24.95
C ALA A 52 4.30 36.68 25.93
N TRP A 53 3.32 37.56 26.20
CA TRP A 53 3.48 38.67 27.13
C TRP A 53 3.66 38.18 28.57
N ILE A 54 2.88 37.21 29.04
CA ILE A 54 3.03 36.66 30.38
C ILE A 54 4.41 36.02 30.52
N THR A 55 4.78 35.15 29.57
CA THR A 55 6.08 34.46 29.57
C THR A 55 7.25 35.44 29.64
N SER A 56 7.21 36.53 28.85
CA SER A 56 8.28 37.53 28.81
C SER A 56 8.36 38.40 30.07
N ASN A 57 7.28 38.46 30.87
CA ASN A 57 7.18 39.35 32.03
C ASN A 57 7.08 38.63 33.38
N THR A 58 6.92 37.30 33.41
CA THR A 58 6.95 36.50 34.66
C THR A 58 8.37 36.18 35.11
N GLU A 59 9.33 36.04 34.20
CA GLU A 59 10.73 35.72 34.54
C GLU A 59 11.53 36.92 35.09
N ASN A 60 11.07 38.16 34.85
CA ASN A 60 11.72 39.41 35.30
C ASN A 60 10.90 40.11 36.41
N SER A 61 10.78 39.52 37.60
CA SER A 61 9.86 40.00 38.64
C SER A 61 10.48 40.94 39.68
N GLU A 62 10.56 42.24 39.38
CA GLU A 62 10.56 43.28 40.44
C GLU A 62 9.59 44.46 40.15
N LYS A 63 9.16 44.67 38.90
CA LYS A 63 8.36 45.87 38.52
C LYS A 63 6.89 45.61 38.16
N MET A 64 6.43 44.36 38.12
CA MET A 64 5.08 44.06 37.65
C MET A 64 4.07 44.03 38.80
N GLN A 65 3.03 44.88 38.71
CA GLN A 65 1.95 44.92 39.70
C GLN A 65 1.15 43.61 39.69
N PHE A 66 0.87 43.07 40.89
CA PHE A 66 0.07 41.85 41.10
C PHE A 66 -1.28 41.89 40.37
N VAL A 67 -1.93 43.07 40.36
CA VAL A 67 -3.22 43.31 39.68
C VAL A 67 -3.12 43.09 38.17
N THR A 68 -2.01 43.47 37.53
CA THR A 68 -1.81 43.31 36.09
C THR A 68 -1.58 41.84 35.73
N LYS A 69 -0.83 41.10 36.56
CA LYS A 69 -0.69 39.64 36.41
C LYS A 69 -2.05 38.94 36.53
N GLN A 70 -2.83 39.30 37.54
CA GLN A 70 -4.14 38.70 37.75
C GLN A 70 -5.13 39.05 36.63
N ALA A 71 -5.08 40.26 36.09
CA ALA A 71 -5.87 40.63 34.91
C ALA A 71 -5.47 39.83 33.66
N ALA A 72 -4.18 39.51 33.48
CA ALA A 72 -3.72 38.65 32.39
C ALA A 72 -4.23 37.21 32.52
N TYR A 73 -4.15 36.63 33.72
CA TYR A 73 -4.72 35.30 33.99
C TYR A 73 -6.24 35.28 33.79
N ASN A 74 -6.96 36.28 34.30
CA ASN A 74 -8.42 36.37 34.12
C ASN A 74 -8.82 36.55 32.64
N LEU A 75 -8.03 37.25 31.81
CA LEU A 75 -8.29 37.35 30.37
C LEU A 75 -8.06 36.03 29.65
N ILE A 76 -7.05 35.26 30.06
CA ILE A 76 -6.84 33.89 29.58
C ILE A 76 -8.02 33.00 29.93
N ASP A 77 -8.50 33.04 31.17
CA ASP A 77 -9.67 32.27 31.60
C ASP A 77 -10.90 32.65 30.79
N LEU A 78 -11.09 33.95 30.52
CA LEU A 78 -12.17 34.46 29.69
C LEU A 78 -12.07 33.93 28.24
N PHE A 79 -10.87 33.88 27.68
CA PHE A 79 -10.62 33.30 26.36
C PHE A 79 -10.87 31.79 26.32
N ALA A 80 -10.39 31.05 27.32
CA ALA A 80 -10.57 29.61 27.43
C ALA A 80 -12.03 29.21 27.70
N ALA A 81 -12.80 30.08 28.35
CA ALA A 81 -14.24 29.91 28.54
C ALA A 81 -15.03 30.16 27.26
N LYS A 82 -14.58 31.09 26.40
CA LYS A 82 -15.28 31.45 25.16
C LYS A 82 -14.88 30.56 23.98
N VAL A 83 -13.60 30.22 23.85
CA VAL A 83 -13.07 29.47 22.71
C VAL A 83 -12.47 28.14 23.19
N PRO A 84 -12.86 27.01 22.59
CA PRO A 84 -12.30 25.70 22.89
C PRO A 84 -10.76 25.69 22.83
N PRO A 85 -10.06 25.06 23.80
CA PRO A 85 -8.60 25.00 23.86
C PRO A 85 -7.93 24.57 22.55
N VAL A 86 -8.49 23.59 21.85
CA VAL A 86 -7.93 23.09 20.60
C VAL A 86 -7.96 24.13 19.49
N ILE A 87 -8.95 25.01 19.49
CA ILE A 87 -9.12 26.07 18.49
C ILE A 87 -8.16 27.22 18.77
N LEU A 88 -7.97 27.56 20.05
CA LEU A 88 -6.94 28.49 20.48
C LEU A 88 -5.55 28.01 20.05
N VAL A 89 -5.21 26.74 20.31
CA VAL A 89 -3.91 26.19 19.91
C VAL A 89 -3.76 26.12 18.39
N THR A 90 -4.70 25.51 17.67
CA THR A 90 -4.62 25.37 16.20
C THR A 90 -4.61 26.72 15.49
N GLY A 91 -5.35 27.70 15.99
CA GLY A 91 -5.31 29.07 15.50
C GLY A 91 -3.94 29.73 15.67
N ILE A 92 -3.28 29.53 16.82
CA ILE A 92 -1.90 30.00 17.05
C ILE A 92 -0.93 29.37 16.02
N LEU A 93 -1.05 28.07 15.74
CA LEU A 93 -0.18 27.37 14.78
C LEU A 93 -0.25 27.98 13.38
N ASN A 94 -1.45 28.34 12.94
CA ASN A 94 -1.66 28.94 11.63
C ASN A 94 -1.19 30.41 11.57
N SER A 95 -1.13 31.10 12.73
CA SER A 95 -0.77 32.52 12.82
C SER A 95 0.73 32.84 12.74
N LYS A 96 1.63 31.83 12.67
CA LYS A 96 3.11 31.97 12.73
C LYS A 96 3.65 32.68 13.99
N VAL A 97 2.83 32.89 15.02
CA VAL A 97 3.27 33.49 16.28
C VAL A 97 4.00 32.44 17.11
N SER A 98 5.30 32.65 17.40
CA SER A 98 6.05 31.76 18.28
C SER A 98 5.63 31.96 19.73
N LEU A 99 5.08 30.92 20.36
CA LEU A 99 5.00 30.86 21.81
C LEU A 99 6.41 30.58 22.35
N GLY A 100 6.96 31.49 23.15
CA GLY A 100 8.16 31.18 23.95
C GLY A 100 7.90 30.02 24.92
N LYS A 101 8.94 29.45 25.54
CA LYS A 101 8.77 28.42 26.58
C LYS A 101 7.93 28.99 27.73
N PRO A 102 6.74 28.45 28.04
CA PRO A 102 5.88 29.01 29.07
C PRO A 102 6.53 28.88 30.45
N SER A 103 6.38 29.92 31.28
CA SER A 103 6.86 29.88 32.68
C SER A 103 6.13 28.81 33.49
N VAL A 104 6.76 28.22 34.52
CA VAL A 104 6.17 27.16 35.37
C VAL A 104 4.81 27.57 35.97
N ALA A 105 4.68 28.82 36.45
CA ALA A 105 3.42 29.34 37.00
C ALA A 105 2.29 29.43 35.95
N LEU A 106 2.64 29.63 34.68
CA LEU A 106 1.69 29.61 33.57
C LEU A 106 1.24 28.17 33.30
N ILE A 107 2.14 27.20 33.39
CA ILE A 107 1.84 25.77 33.20
C ILE A 107 0.86 25.26 34.26
N GLU A 108 1.07 25.60 35.54
CA GLU A 108 0.18 25.21 36.64
C GLU A 108 -1.22 25.83 36.49
N HIS A 109 -1.30 27.11 36.11
CA HIS A 109 -2.59 27.79 35.87
C HIS A 109 -3.35 27.18 34.69
N PHE A 110 -2.63 26.71 33.65
CA PHE A 110 -3.21 26.04 32.49
C PHE A 110 -3.46 24.53 32.69
N GLN A 111 -3.36 23.97 33.90
CA GLN A 111 -3.47 22.53 34.08
C GLN A 111 -4.78 21.95 33.50
N SER A 112 -5.93 22.60 33.73
CA SER A 112 -7.22 22.17 33.17
C SER A 112 -7.26 22.25 31.63
N PHE A 113 -6.67 23.30 31.06
CA PHE A 113 -6.51 23.51 29.63
C PHE A 113 -5.61 22.44 29.00
N PHE A 114 -4.45 22.17 29.60
CA PHE A 114 -3.52 21.13 29.18
C PHE A 114 -4.12 19.74 29.33
N LEU A 115 -4.90 19.47 30.38
CA LEU A 115 -5.61 18.19 30.53
C LEU A 115 -6.64 17.97 29.41
N ARG A 116 -7.38 19.01 29.02
CA ARG A 116 -8.29 18.95 27.86
C ARG A 116 -7.53 18.71 26.56
N LEU A 117 -6.45 19.46 26.32
CA LEU A 117 -5.58 19.24 25.16
C LEU A 117 -4.94 17.84 25.17
N GLN A 118 -4.54 17.33 26.34
CA GLN A 118 -3.96 16.00 26.48
C GLN A 118 -5.00 14.92 26.18
N ARG A 119 -6.25 15.08 26.60
CA ARG A 119 -7.35 14.16 26.26
C ARG A 119 -7.63 14.15 24.76
N ILE A 120 -7.73 15.32 24.15
CA ILE A 120 -7.88 15.45 22.69
C ILE A 120 -6.67 14.85 22.00
N ALA A 121 -5.47 15.15 22.48
CA ALA A 121 -4.23 14.61 21.96
C ALA A 121 -4.16 13.10 22.15
N MET A 122 -4.78 12.49 23.17
CA MET A 122 -4.91 11.04 23.36
C MET A 122 -6.00 10.41 22.48
N ILE A 123 -7.09 11.14 22.21
CA ILE A 123 -8.22 10.71 21.36
C ILE A 123 -7.83 10.77 19.88
N ILE A 124 -7.15 11.84 19.47
CA ILE A 124 -6.64 12.06 18.12
C ILE A 124 -5.21 11.55 17.99
N HIS A 125 -4.53 11.20 19.10
CA HIS A 125 -3.23 10.54 19.03
C HIS A 125 -3.43 9.37 18.08
N PRO A 126 -2.68 9.34 16.98
CA PRO A 126 -2.32 8.07 16.47
C PRO A 126 -1.36 7.49 17.51
N PHE A 127 -1.86 6.77 18.54
CA PHE A 127 -1.09 5.62 19.09
C PHE A 127 -0.68 4.66 17.93
N SER A 128 -1.34 4.86 16.79
CA SER A 128 -0.98 4.54 15.42
C SER A 128 0.38 5.09 14.88
N LEU A 129 1.17 5.95 15.51
CA LEU A 129 2.58 6.06 15.10
C LEU A 129 3.35 4.83 15.60
N GLY A 130 3.08 4.40 16.84
CA GLY A 130 3.33 3.06 17.41
C GLY A 130 2.98 1.90 16.48
N ASN A 131 1.69 1.82 16.16
CA ASN A 131 1.09 0.63 15.55
C ASN A 131 0.57 0.80 14.11
N ALA A 132 0.57 2.01 13.55
CA ALA A 132 0.19 2.30 12.16
C ALA A 132 1.35 2.85 11.30
N ASN A 133 2.55 3.03 11.85
CA ASN A 133 3.77 2.82 11.03
C ASN A 133 4.03 1.33 10.79
N ILE A 134 3.47 0.46 11.65
CA ILE A 134 3.22 -0.94 11.35
C ILE A 134 1.95 -1.04 10.48
N LYS A 135 1.83 -0.24 9.42
CA LYS A 135 0.91 -0.61 8.33
C LYS A 135 1.55 -1.81 7.68
N PHE A 136 1.17 -2.98 8.19
CA PHE A 136 1.47 -4.25 7.60
C PHE A 136 0.24 -4.67 6.79
N PRO A 137 0.37 -5.02 5.50
CA PRO A 137 1.59 -4.87 4.71
C PRO A 137 1.93 -3.40 4.52
N ALA A 138 3.23 -3.08 4.38
CA ALA A 138 3.74 -1.77 4.02
C ALA A 138 3.03 -1.28 2.75
N ASN A 139 1.92 -0.58 2.96
CA ASN A 139 1.07 -0.05 1.91
C ASN A 139 1.70 1.27 1.45
N PRO A 140 1.60 1.68 0.18
CA PRO A 140 2.06 2.98 -0.31
C PRO A 140 1.35 4.19 0.33
N GLN A 141 0.57 4.01 1.40
CA GLN A 141 -0.24 5.00 2.15
C GLN A 141 0.59 6.04 2.94
N GLN A 142 1.79 6.25 2.46
CA GLN A 142 2.74 7.25 2.86
C GLN A 142 2.23 8.68 2.62
N LYS A 143 1.29 8.85 1.67
CA LYS A 143 0.59 10.12 1.45
C LYS A 143 -0.22 10.56 2.68
N ALA A 144 -0.93 9.65 3.35
CA ALA A 144 -1.74 9.99 4.53
C ALA A 144 -0.87 10.36 5.74
N VAL A 145 0.19 9.58 6.02
CA VAL A 145 1.16 9.89 7.09
C VAL A 145 1.89 11.21 6.81
N LYS A 146 2.29 11.45 5.55
CA LYS A 146 2.91 12.73 5.13
C LYS A 146 1.93 13.91 5.24
N LYS A 147 0.63 13.70 5.01
CA LYS A 147 -0.41 14.74 5.10
C LYS A 147 -0.80 15.03 6.56
N GLU A 148 -0.82 14.01 7.42
CA GLU A 148 -1.02 14.12 8.88
C GLU A 148 0.20 14.78 9.55
N LEU A 149 1.42 14.32 9.29
CA LEU A 149 2.66 14.95 9.80
C LEU A 149 2.81 16.40 9.32
N ALA A 150 2.47 16.70 8.07
CA ALA A 150 2.46 18.07 7.55
C ALA A 150 1.30 18.94 8.08
N GLY A 151 0.27 18.33 8.67
CA GLY A 151 -0.85 19.01 9.33
C GLY A 151 -0.49 19.49 10.74
N PHE A 152 0.42 18.81 11.43
CA PHE A 152 0.86 19.12 12.79
C PHE A 152 2.22 19.81 12.85
N SER A 153 2.46 20.78 11.97
CA SER A 153 3.70 21.57 11.87
C SER A 153 3.87 22.57 13.03
N ASN A 154 3.76 22.11 14.28
CA ASN A 154 4.24 22.83 15.45
C ASN A 154 5.60 22.27 15.84
N ALA A 155 6.64 23.09 15.79
CA ALA A 155 7.98 22.68 16.25
C ALA A 155 7.98 22.16 17.69
N HIS A 156 7.09 22.60 18.59
CA HIS A 156 7.01 22.10 19.97
C HIS A 156 6.32 20.75 20.10
N ILE A 157 5.28 20.48 19.31
CA ILE A 157 4.59 19.18 19.32
C ILE A 157 5.45 18.16 18.57
N GLN A 158 6.00 18.55 17.42
CA GLN A 158 6.99 17.76 16.70
C GLN A 158 8.24 17.49 17.55
N PHE A 159 8.75 18.47 18.29
CA PHE A 159 9.86 18.26 19.23
C PHE A 159 9.46 17.37 20.41
N ALA A 160 8.27 17.55 21.00
CA ALA A 160 7.78 16.65 22.05
C ALA A 160 7.64 15.21 21.55
N TRP A 161 7.27 15.01 20.27
CA TRP A 161 7.19 13.70 19.63
C TRP A 161 8.57 13.12 19.30
N GLU A 162 9.45 13.91 18.69
CA GLU A 162 10.82 13.54 18.33
C GLU A 162 11.76 13.43 19.54
N THR A 163 11.26 13.70 20.76
CA THR A 163 11.96 13.45 22.02
C THR A 163 11.31 12.33 22.85
N ASP A 164 10.18 11.78 22.40
CA ASP A 164 9.52 10.64 23.06
C ASP A 164 10.27 9.33 22.74
N PRO A 165 10.82 8.62 23.74
CA PRO A 165 11.47 7.33 23.54
C PRO A 165 10.54 6.29 22.88
N CYS A 166 9.25 6.29 23.21
CA CYS A 166 8.29 5.34 22.64
C CYS A 166 8.11 5.54 21.13
N PHE A 167 8.17 6.80 20.68
CA PHE A 167 8.11 7.17 19.27
C PHE A 167 9.36 6.68 18.53
N HIS A 168 10.55 6.86 19.12
CA HIS A 168 11.81 6.35 18.55
C HIS A 168 11.83 4.83 18.47
N ASP A 169 11.49 4.13 19.56
CA ASP A 169 11.50 2.66 19.62
C ASP A 169 10.59 2.04 18.55
N THR A 170 9.42 2.64 18.36
CA THR A 170 8.49 2.25 17.32
C THR A 170 9.07 2.40 15.92
N HIS A 171 9.67 3.56 15.63
CA HIS A 171 10.22 3.82 14.31
C HIS A 171 11.46 2.97 14.03
N ILE A 172 12.25 2.66 15.07
CA ILE A 172 13.29 1.65 15.02
C ILE A 172 12.69 0.32 14.58
N GLU A 173 11.66 -0.18 15.28
CA GLU A 173 11.01 -1.45 14.93
C GLU A 173 10.44 -1.42 13.49
N SER A 174 9.87 -0.30 13.07
CA SER A 174 9.33 -0.12 11.72
C SER A 174 10.41 -0.22 10.64
N PHE A 175 11.58 0.40 10.86
CA PHE A 175 12.72 0.27 9.96
C PHE A 175 13.27 -1.16 9.94
N GLN A 176 13.40 -1.80 11.10
CA GLN A 176 13.83 -3.19 11.21
C GLN A 176 12.90 -4.12 10.42
N ARG A 177 11.59 -3.94 10.59
CA ARG A 177 10.55 -4.69 9.88
C ARG A 177 10.67 -4.54 8.37
N LEU A 178 10.80 -3.32 7.85
CA LEU A 178 10.96 -3.09 6.41
C LEU A 178 12.22 -3.78 5.83
N MET A 179 13.33 -3.77 6.58
CA MET A 179 14.57 -4.43 6.16
C MET A 179 14.44 -5.96 6.18
N ILE A 180 13.89 -6.53 7.25
CA ILE A 180 13.62 -7.97 7.38
C ILE A 180 12.65 -8.43 6.27
N GLU A 181 11.64 -7.63 5.93
CA GLU A 181 10.69 -7.98 4.85
C GLU A 181 11.26 -7.79 3.43
N HIS A 182 12.51 -7.33 3.30
CA HIS A 182 13.15 -7.01 2.04
C HIS A 182 12.33 -6.05 1.17
N ALA A 183 11.77 -5.01 1.81
CA ALA A 183 11.02 -3.93 1.18
C ALA A 183 11.87 -3.09 0.22
N SER A 184 11.30 -2.57 -0.87
CA SER A 184 12.01 -1.60 -1.72
C SER A 184 12.47 -0.40 -0.91
N ILE A 185 13.65 0.16 -1.23
CA ILE A 185 14.19 1.36 -0.58
C ILE A 185 13.21 2.54 -0.61
N ASP A 186 12.37 2.64 -1.65
CA ASP A 186 11.35 3.69 -1.77
C ASP A 186 10.28 3.63 -0.67
N ARG A 187 10.11 2.46 -0.03
CA ARG A 187 9.17 2.32 1.09
C ARG A 187 9.68 2.98 2.38
N PHE A 188 10.95 3.38 2.44
CA PHE A 188 11.54 4.06 3.59
C PHE A 188 11.34 5.58 3.53
N GLU A 189 11.13 6.14 2.33
CA GLU A 189 11.09 7.58 2.03
C GLU A 189 10.22 8.46 2.98
N PRO A 190 9.06 8.03 3.48
CA PRO A 190 8.23 8.89 4.35
C PRO A 190 8.75 8.94 5.77
N ILE A 191 9.34 7.84 6.25
CA ILE A 191 9.96 7.78 7.58
C ILE A 191 11.28 8.55 7.54
N LEU A 192 11.96 8.54 6.39
CA LEU A 192 13.18 9.29 6.13
C LEU A 192 12.98 10.83 6.12
N GLN A 193 11.74 11.31 5.98
CA GLN A 193 11.42 12.75 6.00
C GLN A 193 11.36 13.36 7.41
N LEU A 194 11.46 12.56 8.48
CA LEU A 194 11.51 13.03 9.86
C LEU A 194 12.89 13.66 10.17
N GLN A 195 12.96 14.66 11.06
CA GLN A 195 14.23 15.37 11.33
C GLN A 195 15.32 14.44 11.90
N ASN A 196 14.94 13.51 12.78
CA ASN A 196 15.85 12.55 13.41
C ASN A 196 15.93 11.20 12.66
N SER A 197 15.37 11.09 11.45
CA SER A 197 15.26 9.82 10.72
C SER A 197 16.61 9.14 10.48
N LYS A 198 17.66 9.91 10.16
CA LYS A 198 19.03 9.44 9.94
C LYS A 198 19.58 8.70 11.16
N PHE A 199 19.39 9.29 12.35
CA PHE A 199 19.80 8.68 13.61
C PHE A 199 18.97 7.43 13.93
N ILE A 200 17.64 7.53 13.83
CA ILE A 200 16.71 6.42 14.12
C ILE A 200 16.97 5.21 13.21
N LEU A 201 17.18 5.44 11.91
CA LEU A 201 17.53 4.40 10.94
C LEU A 201 18.88 3.75 11.28
N THR A 202 19.88 4.57 11.64
CA THR A 202 21.20 4.07 12.05
C THR A 202 21.08 3.18 13.29
N GLN A 203 20.28 3.58 14.29
CA GLN A 203 20.01 2.76 15.48
C GLN A 203 19.29 1.46 15.14
N ALA A 204 18.34 1.48 14.20
CA ALA A 204 17.66 0.27 13.73
C ALA A 204 18.64 -0.73 13.07
N ILE A 205 19.57 -0.23 12.26
CA ILE A 205 20.64 -1.04 11.65
C ILE A 205 21.55 -1.61 12.73
N VAL A 206 22.03 -0.79 13.67
CA VAL A 206 22.90 -1.23 14.78
C VAL A 206 22.23 -2.31 15.61
N LYS A 207 20.95 -2.15 15.94
CA LYS A 207 20.18 -3.16 16.68
C LYS A 207 20.06 -4.48 15.92
N LEU A 208 19.81 -4.45 14.61
CA LEU A 208 19.84 -5.68 13.79
C LEU A 208 21.22 -6.32 13.76
N LEU A 209 22.30 -5.53 13.61
CA LEU A 209 23.65 -6.06 13.66
C LEU A 209 23.94 -6.73 15.01
N MET A 210 23.52 -6.12 16.13
CA MET A 210 23.63 -6.71 17.47
C MET A 210 22.85 -8.03 17.57
N ASP A 211 21.61 -8.03 17.11
CA ASP A 211 20.74 -9.22 17.15
C ASP A 211 21.33 -10.35 16.30
N PHE A 212 21.87 -10.05 15.12
CA PHE A 212 22.46 -11.05 14.22
C PHE A 212 23.78 -11.58 14.79
N ASN A 213 24.62 -10.70 15.34
CA ASN A 213 25.94 -11.04 15.90
C ASN A 213 25.83 -11.96 17.12
N ASN A 214 24.76 -11.82 17.91
CA ASN A 214 24.56 -12.56 19.15
C ASN A 214 23.64 -13.78 19.02
N ASN A 215 23.12 -14.06 17.81
CA ASN A 215 22.16 -15.15 17.61
C ASN A 215 22.85 -16.51 17.55
N ARG A 216 22.49 -17.40 18.49
CA ARG A 216 23.02 -18.78 18.56
C ARG A 216 22.14 -19.81 17.88
N LYS A 217 20.90 -19.44 17.50
CA LYS A 217 19.89 -20.36 16.97
C LYS A 217 19.90 -20.43 15.44
N THR A 218 20.54 -19.47 14.78
CA THR A 218 20.64 -19.39 13.32
C THR A 218 21.67 -20.37 12.76
N SER A 219 21.35 -21.01 11.63
CA SER A 219 22.36 -21.75 10.87
C SER A 219 23.29 -20.79 10.12
N HIS A 220 24.46 -21.28 9.70
CA HIS A 220 25.41 -20.51 8.90
C HIS A 220 24.80 -19.97 7.61
N LYS A 221 23.90 -20.74 6.99
CA LYS A 221 23.20 -20.32 5.76
C LYS A 221 22.30 -19.10 6.02
N GLN A 222 21.57 -19.13 7.14
CA GLN A 222 20.63 -18.07 7.52
C GLN A 222 21.38 -16.79 7.91
N ILE A 223 22.41 -16.90 8.75
CA ILE A 223 23.17 -15.74 9.23
C ILE A 223 23.93 -15.04 8.08
N LEU A 224 24.51 -15.80 7.13
CA LEU A 224 25.14 -15.25 5.93
C LEU A 224 24.14 -14.43 5.11
N PHE A 225 22.96 -14.99 4.84
CA PHE A 225 21.90 -14.32 4.09
C PHE A 225 21.40 -13.05 4.80
N MET A 226 21.17 -13.13 6.12
CA MET A 226 20.74 -12.01 6.94
C MET A 226 21.74 -10.85 6.90
N PHE A 227 23.04 -11.11 7.09
CA PHE A 227 24.07 -10.07 6.96
C PHE A 227 24.15 -9.53 5.53
N SER A 228 24.16 -10.40 4.51
CA SER A 228 24.28 -9.95 3.11
C SER A 228 23.15 -9.01 2.70
N THR A 229 21.90 -9.34 3.05
CA THR A 229 20.74 -8.49 2.76
C THR A 229 20.74 -7.18 3.55
N LEU A 230 21.17 -7.19 4.82
CA LEU A 230 21.31 -5.97 5.61
C LEU A 230 22.39 -5.05 5.04
N PHE A 231 23.53 -5.60 4.63
CA PHE A 231 24.62 -4.81 4.04
C PHE A 231 24.28 -4.22 2.67
N LEU A 232 23.38 -4.85 1.89
CA LEU A 232 22.80 -4.22 0.70
C LEU A 232 22.02 -2.94 1.07
N TYR A 233 21.22 -2.96 2.14
CA TYR A 233 20.54 -1.75 2.62
C TYR A 233 21.51 -0.70 3.13
N ILE A 234 22.51 -1.10 3.93
CA ILE A 234 23.54 -0.18 4.45
C ILE A 234 24.22 0.54 3.29
N GLN A 235 24.63 -0.20 2.25
CA GLN A 235 25.23 0.36 1.05
C GLN A 235 24.29 1.38 0.37
N ALA A 236 23.02 1.02 0.15
CA ALA A 236 22.08 1.88 -0.56
C ALA A 236 21.69 3.14 0.24
N PHE A 237 21.60 3.05 1.57
CA PHE A 237 21.35 4.21 2.44
C PHE A 237 22.57 5.13 2.53
N ALA A 238 23.77 4.56 2.58
CA ALA A 238 25.02 5.33 2.58
C ALA A 238 25.22 6.09 1.27
N GLU A 239 24.91 5.49 0.11
CA GLU A 239 24.95 6.20 -1.18
C GLU A 239 24.03 7.43 -1.22
N LYS A 240 22.96 7.43 -0.42
CA LYS A 240 21.99 8.53 -0.31
C LYS A 240 22.20 9.45 0.90
N ASP A 241 23.27 9.27 1.67
CA ASP A 241 23.55 9.99 2.93
C ASP A 241 22.42 9.90 3.98
N GLN A 242 21.70 8.76 4.01
CA GLN A 242 20.54 8.53 4.87
C GLN A 242 20.88 7.88 6.22
N ILE A 243 22.15 7.51 6.45
CA ILE A 243 22.64 6.94 7.71
C ILE A 243 23.85 7.68 8.23
N ASP A 244 24.01 7.70 9.55
CA ASP A 244 25.23 8.18 10.20
C ASP A 244 26.27 7.06 10.16
N GLY A 245 27.17 7.15 9.17
CA GLY A 245 28.20 6.14 9.01
C GLY A 245 29.26 6.15 10.11
N GLN A 246 29.45 7.27 10.82
CA GLN A 246 30.39 7.32 11.94
C GLN A 246 29.86 6.47 13.10
N ILE A 247 28.61 6.68 13.51
CA ILE A 247 27.96 5.88 14.57
C ILE A 247 27.97 4.39 14.21
N LEU A 248 27.62 4.06 12.96
CA LEU A 248 27.63 2.67 12.48
C LEU A 248 29.03 2.04 12.55
N CYS A 249 30.06 2.75 12.07
CA CYS A 249 31.43 2.22 12.05
C CYS A 249 32.02 2.14 13.46
N GLU A 250 31.73 3.10 14.34
CA GLU A 250 32.09 3.06 15.75
C GLU A 250 31.52 1.82 16.44
N TYR A 251 30.26 1.45 16.17
CA TYR A 251 29.69 0.20 16.67
C TYR A 251 30.45 -1.03 16.17
N ILE A 252 30.74 -1.12 14.87
CA ILE A 252 31.45 -2.27 14.28
C ILE A 252 32.87 -2.38 14.88
N GLN A 253 33.57 -1.27 15.07
CA GLN A 253 34.95 -1.23 15.57
C GLN A 253 35.06 -1.42 17.09
N SER A 254 34.07 -0.95 17.86
CA SER A 254 34.05 -1.09 19.32
C SER A 254 33.42 -2.39 19.80
N SER A 255 32.80 -3.17 18.90
CA SER A 255 32.24 -4.48 19.22
C SER A 255 33.34 -5.42 19.73
N PRO A 256 33.14 -6.12 20.87
CA PRO A 256 34.17 -7.01 21.44
C PRO A 256 34.50 -8.18 20.52
N TYR A 257 33.55 -8.58 19.66
CA TYR A 257 33.72 -9.54 18.59
C TYR A 257 32.67 -9.30 17.50
N LEU A 258 32.96 -9.79 16.30
CA LEU A 258 32.07 -9.78 15.15
C LEU A 258 31.91 -11.18 14.58
N SER A 259 30.71 -11.48 14.09
CA SER A 259 30.46 -12.67 13.28
C SER A 259 31.31 -12.61 12.02
N PRO A 260 31.97 -13.71 11.60
CA PRO A 260 32.66 -13.79 10.31
C PRO A 260 31.77 -13.36 9.14
N PHE A 261 30.47 -13.67 9.22
CA PHE A 261 29.48 -13.32 8.21
C PHE A 261 29.16 -11.83 8.16
N CYS A 262 29.35 -11.09 9.25
CA CYS A 262 29.26 -9.63 9.26
C CYS A 262 30.39 -9.01 8.43
N LEU A 263 31.63 -9.48 8.63
CA LEU A 263 32.77 -9.04 7.84
C LEU A 263 32.63 -9.43 6.37
N LEU A 264 32.09 -10.62 6.08
CA LEU A 264 31.78 -11.04 4.71
C LEU A 264 30.72 -10.16 4.05
N GLY A 265 29.64 -9.79 4.77
CA GLY A 265 28.63 -8.85 4.27
C GLY A 265 29.22 -7.49 3.90
N PHE A 266 30.14 -6.98 4.73
CA PHE A 266 30.92 -5.78 4.44
C PHE A 266 31.73 -5.91 3.15
N ILE A 267 32.53 -6.97 3.00
CA ILE A 267 33.35 -7.25 1.81
C ILE A 267 32.49 -7.31 0.54
N ASN A 268 31.31 -7.92 0.63
CA ASN A 268 30.47 -8.20 -0.53
C ASN A 268 29.71 -6.96 -1.01
N CYS A 269 29.26 -6.10 -0.09
CA CYS A 269 28.31 -5.05 -0.45
C CYS A 269 28.92 -3.65 -0.44
N ILE A 270 29.91 -3.36 0.41
CA ILE A 270 30.47 -2.01 0.51
C ILE A 270 31.52 -1.83 -0.59
N PRO A 271 31.36 -0.88 -1.53
CA PRO A 271 32.38 -0.65 -2.54
C PRO A 271 33.46 0.30 -2.02
N LYS A 272 34.66 0.25 -2.60
CA LYS A 272 35.85 0.98 -2.10
C LYS A 272 35.74 2.50 -2.22
N ASP A 273 34.87 2.99 -3.10
CA ASP A 273 34.59 4.40 -3.34
C ASP A 273 33.53 4.97 -2.38
N LEU A 274 32.82 4.13 -1.62
CA LEU A 274 31.86 4.58 -0.61
C LEU A 274 32.59 5.02 0.67
N TYR A 275 32.15 6.13 1.29
CA TYR A 275 32.81 6.70 2.47
C TYR A 275 32.93 5.72 3.65
N LEU A 276 32.00 4.76 3.78
CA LEU A 276 32.04 3.70 4.79
C LEU A 276 33.29 2.83 4.69
N PHE A 277 33.81 2.59 3.48
CA PHE A 277 35.04 1.83 3.29
C PHE A 277 36.20 2.51 4.03
N ASN A 278 36.37 3.83 3.84
CA ASN A 278 37.45 4.58 4.45
C ASN A 278 37.36 4.62 5.99
N LEU A 279 36.15 4.58 6.55
CA LEU A 279 35.94 4.53 7.99
C LEU A 279 36.27 3.17 8.59
N LEU A 280 36.10 2.08 7.83
CA LEU A 280 36.29 0.70 8.32
C LEU A 280 37.64 0.09 7.97
N VAL A 281 38.34 0.60 6.96
CA VAL A 281 39.70 0.12 6.62
C VAL A 281 40.63 0.31 7.81
N PRO A 282 41.41 -0.72 8.21
CA PRO A 282 42.38 -0.55 9.28
C PRO A 282 43.38 0.57 9.01
N SER A 283 43.49 1.49 9.98
CA SER A 283 44.28 2.72 9.84
C SER A 283 45.74 2.47 9.47
N LYS A 284 46.33 1.33 9.87
CA LYS A 284 47.70 0.95 9.50
C LYS A 284 47.83 0.39 8.08
N LEU A 285 46.73 -0.07 7.46
CA LEU A 285 46.67 -0.48 6.05
C LEU A 285 46.41 0.72 5.13
N ALA A 286 45.80 1.78 5.63
CA ALA A 286 45.59 3.02 4.90
C ALA A 286 46.94 3.72 4.61
N GLY A 287 47.50 3.49 3.42
CA GLY A 287 48.65 4.23 2.89
C GLY A 287 50.05 3.64 3.18
N LYS A 288 50.17 2.43 3.76
CA LYS A 288 51.47 1.74 3.97
C LYS A 288 51.54 0.40 3.24
N LYS A 289 52.68 0.10 2.62
CA LYS A 289 53.00 -1.25 2.09
C LYS A 289 53.47 -2.14 3.24
N LEU A 290 52.52 -2.78 3.92
CA LEU A 290 52.81 -3.84 4.90
C LEU A 290 52.93 -5.19 4.17
N ASP A 291 53.69 -6.13 4.73
CA ASP A 291 53.73 -7.52 4.25
C ASP A 291 52.35 -8.18 4.45
N PRO A 292 51.93 -9.17 3.62
CA PRO A 292 50.62 -9.83 3.76
C PRO A 292 50.41 -10.45 5.15
N THR A 293 51.46 -10.95 5.79
CA THR A 293 51.35 -11.55 7.13
C THR A 293 51.11 -10.51 8.24
N GLU A 294 51.76 -9.35 8.15
CA GLU A 294 51.52 -8.22 9.06
C GLU A 294 50.16 -7.56 8.80
N SER A 295 49.76 -7.49 7.53
CA SER A 295 48.46 -6.97 7.13
C SER A 295 47.31 -7.82 7.65
N LEU A 296 47.44 -9.15 7.58
CA LEU A 296 46.45 -10.08 8.13
C LEU A 296 46.33 -9.95 9.65
N LYS A 297 47.46 -9.79 10.36
CA LYS A 297 47.45 -9.53 11.81
C LYS A 297 46.71 -8.24 12.15
N GLU A 298 46.89 -7.19 11.35
CA GLU A 298 46.18 -5.92 11.61
C GLU A 298 44.66 -6.07 11.43
N ILE A 299 44.22 -6.80 10.40
CA ILE A 299 42.80 -7.11 10.19
C ILE A 299 42.26 -7.90 11.39
N GLN A 300 42.99 -8.91 11.86
CA GLN A 300 42.60 -9.74 13.01
C GLN A 300 42.59 -8.96 14.33
N ASN A 301 43.46 -7.95 14.47
CA ASN A 301 43.50 -7.09 15.65
C ASN A 301 42.31 -6.12 15.71
N GLN A 302 41.89 -5.58 14.56
CA GLN A 302 40.75 -4.67 14.49
C GLN A 302 39.41 -5.42 14.52
N PHE A 303 39.31 -6.57 13.84
CA PHE A 303 38.10 -7.36 13.73
C PHE A 303 38.30 -8.71 14.39
N ILE A 304 37.95 -8.80 15.68
CA ILE A 304 37.96 -10.06 16.43
C ILE A 304 36.79 -10.92 15.95
N LEU A 305 37.06 -11.93 15.13
CA LEU A 305 36.01 -12.77 14.54
C LEU A 305 35.66 -13.95 15.45
N VAL A 306 34.38 -14.09 15.81
CA VAL A 306 33.86 -15.19 16.62
C VAL A 306 32.55 -15.67 16.00
N ASP A 307 32.47 -16.96 15.66
CA ASP A 307 31.19 -17.58 15.35
C ASP A 307 30.50 -18.05 16.63
N MET A 308 29.24 -17.62 16.79
CA MET A 308 28.39 -17.93 17.93
C MET A 308 27.34 -18.98 17.58
N SER A 309 27.29 -19.43 16.33
CA SER A 309 26.34 -20.42 15.86
C SER A 309 26.69 -21.83 16.40
N LEU A 310 25.71 -22.74 16.35
CA LEU A 310 25.92 -24.15 16.64
C LEU A 310 26.06 -24.99 15.35
N ASP A 311 26.11 -24.33 14.20
CA ASP A 311 26.26 -24.93 12.88
C ASP A 311 27.75 -25.03 12.54
N ASN A 312 28.12 -26.01 11.72
CA ASN A 312 29.49 -26.21 11.22
C ASN A 312 29.55 -26.33 9.69
N SER A 313 28.42 -26.04 9.01
CA SER A 313 28.29 -26.24 7.57
C SER A 313 29.18 -25.33 6.70
N LEU A 314 29.69 -24.23 7.25
CA LEU A 314 30.48 -23.21 6.54
C LEU A 314 31.82 -22.89 7.25
N ASP A 315 32.35 -23.80 8.08
CA ASP A 315 33.60 -23.58 8.84
C ASP A 315 34.78 -23.21 7.94
N SER A 316 34.92 -23.86 6.79
CA SER A 316 35.99 -23.56 5.83
C SER A 316 35.88 -22.13 5.26
N LEU A 317 34.67 -21.60 5.13
CA LEU A 317 34.46 -20.20 4.72
C LEU A 317 34.80 -19.24 5.87
N ILE A 318 34.46 -19.59 7.11
CA ILE A 318 34.81 -18.82 8.30
C ILE A 318 36.34 -18.68 8.41
N GLU A 319 37.07 -19.79 8.28
CA GLU A 319 38.53 -19.80 8.28
C GLU A 319 39.14 -18.97 7.13
N ALA A 320 38.47 -18.93 5.97
CA ALA A 320 38.91 -18.15 4.82
C ALA A 320 38.54 -16.66 4.89
N THR A 321 37.65 -16.24 5.79
CA THR A 321 37.11 -14.87 5.82
C THR A 321 38.18 -13.78 6.05
N PRO A 322 39.14 -13.92 6.99
CA PRO A 322 40.23 -12.94 7.15
C PRO A 322 41.06 -12.72 5.88
N ASN A 323 41.25 -13.81 5.14
CA ASN A 323 41.99 -13.84 3.89
C ASN A 323 41.21 -13.16 2.75
N LEU A 324 39.89 -13.34 2.69
CA LEU A 324 39.02 -12.60 1.78
C LEU A 324 39.05 -11.09 2.09
N ALA A 325 39.04 -10.72 3.37
CA ALA A 325 39.17 -9.33 3.79
C ALA A 325 40.50 -8.71 3.35
N LEU A 326 41.60 -9.45 3.47
CA LEU A 326 42.92 -9.03 3.01
C LEU A 326 42.93 -8.73 1.50
N SER A 327 42.41 -9.66 0.69
CA SER A 327 42.27 -9.48 -0.77
C SER A 327 41.39 -8.27 -1.11
N TYR A 328 40.32 -8.07 -0.36
CA TYR A 328 39.42 -6.94 -0.53
C TYR A 328 40.12 -5.61 -0.22
N PHE A 329 40.83 -5.47 0.90
CA PHE A 329 41.51 -4.21 1.24
C PHE A 329 42.72 -3.92 0.33
N LEU A 330 43.53 -4.92 0.00
CA LEU A 330 44.79 -4.73 -0.74
C LEU A 330 44.69 -4.92 -2.26
N SER A 331 43.57 -5.43 -2.77
CA SER A 331 43.37 -5.78 -4.20
C SER A 331 44.34 -6.84 -4.75
N ASP A 332 44.90 -7.69 -3.88
CA ASP A 332 45.84 -8.74 -4.26
C ASP A 332 45.18 -10.13 -4.12
N THR A 333 44.99 -10.81 -5.24
CA THR A 333 44.41 -12.16 -5.33
C THR A 333 45.46 -13.26 -5.48
N SER A 334 46.76 -12.89 -5.60
CA SER A 334 47.83 -13.80 -5.98
C SER A 334 48.16 -14.88 -4.93
N ASN A 335 47.67 -14.71 -3.70
CA ASN A 335 47.99 -15.58 -2.56
C ASN A 335 47.08 -16.82 -2.42
N PHE A 336 46.05 -17.00 -3.26
CA PHE A 336 45.05 -18.05 -3.06
C PHE A 336 45.02 -19.11 -4.16
N ARG A 337 45.17 -20.38 -3.77
CA ARG A 337 44.97 -21.54 -4.66
C ARG A 337 43.49 -21.90 -4.69
N VAL A 338 42.81 -21.51 -5.76
CA VAL A 338 41.40 -21.83 -5.99
C VAL A 338 41.26 -23.29 -6.48
N SER A 339 40.32 -24.05 -5.92
CA SER A 339 39.96 -25.37 -6.46
C SER A 339 39.29 -25.21 -7.83
N ASN A 340 39.78 -25.92 -8.85
CA ASN A 340 39.19 -25.89 -10.20
C ASN A 340 37.78 -26.48 -10.28
N LYS A 341 37.30 -27.19 -9.25
CA LYS A 341 35.94 -27.78 -9.16
C LYS A 341 35.44 -27.72 -7.71
N PRO A 342 34.79 -26.62 -7.29
CA PRO A 342 34.24 -26.51 -5.95
C PRO A 342 33.07 -27.49 -5.76
N LYS A 343 33.03 -28.19 -4.63
CA LYS A 343 32.03 -29.22 -4.30
C LYS A 343 31.15 -28.87 -3.11
N THR A 344 31.69 -28.15 -2.14
CA THR A 344 30.95 -27.74 -0.93
C THR A 344 30.45 -26.30 -1.06
N ASP A 345 29.41 -25.93 -0.30
CA ASP A 345 28.89 -24.56 -0.30
C ASP A 345 30.01 -23.53 0.05
N SER A 346 30.89 -23.87 1.00
CA SER A 346 32.07 -23.05 1.34
C SER A 346 33.03 -22.89 0.17
N GLU A 347 33.39 -23.98 -0.50
CA GLU A 347 34.29 -23.94 -1.66
C GLU A 347 33.72 -23.13 -2.81
N ILE A 348 32.39 -23.22 -3.04
CA ILE A 348 31.70 -22.46 -4.08
C ILE A 348 31.75 -20.96 -3.77
N ILE A 349 31.47 -20.56 -2.53
CA ILE A 349 31.53 -19.15 -2.11
C ILE A 349 32.95 -18.60 -2.22
N ILE A 350 33.95 -19.33 -1.73
CA ILE A 350 35.37 -18.93 -1.85
C ILE A 350 35.76 -18.81 -3.33
N PHE A 351 35.35 -19.77 -4.17
CA PHE A 351 35.58 -19.74 -5.61
C PHE A 351 34.97 -18.49 -6.27
N ILE A 352 33.73 -18.14 -5.92
CA ILE A 352 33.04 -16.95 -6.44
C ILE A 352 33.88 -15.69 -6.21
N HIS A 353 34.52 -15.54 -5.06
CA HIS A 353 35.36 -14.37 -4.74
C HIS A 353 36.73 -14.38 -5.42
N GLN A 354 37.27 -15.55 -5.76
CA GLN A 354 38.68 -15.70 -6.15
C GLN A 354 38.90 -16.15 -7.60
N CYS A 355 37.86 -16.53 -8.34
CA CYS A 355 37.96 -17.10 -9.70
C CYS A 355 38.40 -16.13 -10.80
N GLY A 356 38.70 -14.87 -10.50
CA GLY A 356 39.19 -13.89 -11.48
C GLY A 356 39.49 -12.53 -10.87
N ASN A 357 40.26 -11.71 -11.60
CA ASN A 357 40.70 -10.39 -11.13
C ASN A 357 39.74 -9.27 -11.53
N SER A 358 38.89 -9.52 -12.53
CA SER A 358 37.83 -8.60 -12.95
C SER A 358 36.45 -9.21 -12.80
N VAL A 359 35.42 -8.34 -12.69
CA VAL A 359 34.01 -8.77 -12.65
C VAL A 359 33.64 -9.60 -13.90
N SER A 360 34.18 -9.23 -15.07
CA SER A 360 33.90 -9.97 -16.31
C SER A 360 34.54 -11.36 -16.35
N GLU A 361 35.72 -11.55 -15.76
CA GLU A 361 36.36 -12.87 -15.65
C GLU A 361 35.58 -13.76 -14.69
N ARG A 362 35.26 -13.23 -13.51
CA ARG A 362 34.46 -13.93 -12.50
C ARG A 362 33.09 -14.32 -13.03
N PHE A 363 32.41 -13.43 -13.76
CA PHE A 363 31.15 -13.74 -14.42
C PHE A 363 31.26 -14.96 -15.35
N LYS A 364 32.31 -15.07 -16.18
CA LYS A 364 32.47 -16.20 -17.10
C LYS A 364 32.59 -17.54 -16.37
N GLU A 365 33.35 -17.58 -15.27
CA GLU A 365 33.52 -18.78 -14.47
C GLU A 365 32.24 -19.14 -13.70
N ILE A 366 31.56 -18.15 -13.14
CA ILE A 366 30.29 -18.34 -12.43
C ILE A 366 29.18 -18.81 -13.36
N MET A 367 29.16 -18.36 -14.61
CA MET A 367 28.23 -18.86 -15.62
C MET A 367 28.40 -20.35 -15.91
N LYS A 368 29.60 -20.92 -15.74
CA LYS A 368 29.81 -22.37 -15.85
C LYS A 368 29.12 -23.10 -14.69
N LEU A 369 29.30 -22.62 -13.46
CA LEU A 369 28.63 -23.16 -12.27
C LEU A 369 27.10 -23.04 -12.37
N ALA A 370 26.61 -21.91 -12.88
CA ALA A 370 25.19 -21.68 -13.11
C ALA A 370 24.63 -22.67 -14.14
N HIS A 371 25.36 -22.93 -15.23
CA HIS A 371 24.94 -23.89 -16.25
C HIS A 371 24.83 -25.31 -15.67
N GLU A 372 25.78 -25.71 -14.82
CA GLU A 372 25.80 -27.00 -14.12
C GLU A 372 24.73 -27.11 -13.00
N GLY A 373 24.05 -26.01 -12.65
CA GLY A 373 23.01 -26.00 -11.62
C GLY A 373 23.55 -26.06 -10.18
N LEU A 374 24.81 -25.64 -9.97
CA LEU A 374 25.47 -25.67 -8.66
C LEU A 374 25.17 -24.43 -7.79
N LEU A 375 24.54 -23.39 -8.36
CA LEU A 375 24.25 -22.14 -7.66
C LEU A 375 22.82 -22.13 -7.11
N ASN A 376 22.69 -21.82 -5.82
CA ASN A 376 21.41 -21.68 -5.10
C ASN A 376 21.32 -20.29 -4.46
N SER A 377 20.25 -20.04 -3.70
CA SER A 377 19.99 -18.77 -3.00
C SER A 377 21.11 -18.35 -2.05
N LEU A 378 21.72 -19.30 -1.33
CA LEU A 378 22.88 -19.04 -0.47
C LEU A 378 24.07 -18.51 -1.27
N HIS A 379 24.42 -19.19 -2.36
CA HIS A 379 25.56 -18.81 -3.21
C HIS A 379 25.38 -17.42 -3.82
N VAL A 380 24.16 -17.10 -4.25
CA VAL A 380 23.83 -15.78 -4.82
C VAL A 380 23.87 -14.69 -3.75
N ALA A 381 23.36 -14.96 -2.54
CA ALA A 381 23.44 -14.01 -1.44
C ALA A 381 24.89 -13.68 -1.04
N ALA A 382 25.81 -14.64 -1.20
CA ALA A 382 27.24 -14.44 -0.94
C ALA A 382 27.99 -13.70 -2.07
N MET A 383 27.37 -13.44 -3.23
CA MET A 383 28.04 -12.70 -4.30
C MET A 383 28.18 -11.22 -3.95
N ASP A 384 29.27 -10.60 -4.39
CA ASP A 384 29.40 -9.16 -4.23
C ASP A 384 28.46 -8.38 -5.16
N LEU A 385 28.10 -7.17 -4.74
CA LEU A 385 27.16 -6.29 -5.41
C LEU A 385 27.56 -5.96 -6.87
N PRO A 386 28.83 -5.66 -7.20
CA PRO A 386 29.25 -5.45 -8.59
C PRO A 386 28.98 -6.65 -9.48
N LEU A 387 29.28 -7.87 -9.02
CA LEU A 387 29.03 -9.10 -9.75
C LEU A 387 27.54 -9.39 -9.90
N LEU A 388 26.73 -9.17 -8.86
CA LEU A 388 25.28 -9.34 -8.92
C LEU A 388 24.66 -8.40 -9.97
N ARG A 389 24.99 -7.11 -9.91
CA ARG A 389 24.53 -6.11 -10.90
C ARG A 389 24.96 -6.52 -12.31
N TYR A 390 26.25 -6.82 -12.51
CA TYR A 390 26.77 -7.20 -13.81
C TYR A 390 26.08 -8.45 -14.38
N THR A 391 25.83 -9.45 -13.52
CA THR A 391 25.12 -10.68 -13.89
C THR A 391 23.70 -10.39 -14.36
N THR A 392 22.91 -9.69 -13.55
CA THR A 392 21.53 -9.34 -13.90
C THR A 392 21.45 -8.54 -15.20
N PHE A 393 22.26 -7.48 -15.33
CA PHE A 393 22.21 -6.63 -16.53
C PHE A 393 22.69 -7.35 -17.79
N THR A 394 23.74 -8.18 -17.68
CA THR A 394 24.30 -8.91 -18.83
C THR A 394 23.36 -10.01 -19.32
N LEU A 395 22.76 -10.78 -18.40
CA LEU A 395 21.84 -11.86 -18.76
C LEU A 395 20.53 -11.32 -19.33
N MET A 396 19.96 -10.27 -18.74
CA MET A 396 18.76 -9.63 -19.27
C MET A 396 19.02 -9.04 -20.67
N LYS A 397 20.10 -8.29 -20.85
CA LYS A 397 20.45 -7.67 -22.15
C LYS A 397 20.67 -8.70 -23.26
N ASN A 398 21.24 -9.85 -22.93
CA ASN A 398 21.56 -10.89 -23.91
C ASN A 398 20.49 -11.99 -24.01
N MET A 399 19.34 -11.85 -23.32
CA MET A 399 18.32 -12.90 -23.24
C MET A 399 17.84 -13.35 -24.62
N ARG A 400 17.62 -12.40 -25.54
CA ARG A 400 17.27 -12.69 -26.95
C ARG A 400 18.30 -13.60 -27.61
N THR A 401 19.58 -13.23 -27.57
CA THR A 401 20.67 -13.99 -28.17
C THR A 401 20.83 -15.38 -27.55
N MET A 402 20.62 -15.48 -26.23
CA MET A 402 20.71 -16.76 -25.53
C MET A 402 19.57 -17.71 -25.91
N ILE A 403 18.36 -17.17 -26.16
CA ILE A 403 17.23 -17.96 -26.65
C ILE A 403 17.47 -18.41 -28.08
N THR A 404 17.90 -17.51 -28.97
CA THR A 404 18.13 -17.86 -30.39
C THR A 404 19.22 -18.91 -30.55
N ASN A 405 20.23 -18.90 -29.69
CA ASN A 405 21.34 -19.85 -29.73
C ASN A 405 21.11 -21.10 -28.85
N GLY A 406 19.95 -21.20 -28.19
CA GLY A 406 19.61 -22.34 -27.32
C GLY A 406 20.45 -22.43 -26.04
N SER A 407 21.19 -21.38 -25.67
CA SER A 407 22.07 -21.38 -24.49
C SER A 407 21.35 -21.03 -23.19
N LEU A 408 20.10 -20.53 -23.25
CA LEU A 408 19.29 -20.25 -22.06
C LEU A 408 18.70 -21.56 -21.50
N THR A 409 19.39 -22.15 -20.52
CA THR A 409 18.90 -23.31 -19.78
C THR A 409 18.03 -22.89 -18.59
N LYS A 410 17.24 -23.83 -18.04
CA LYS A 410 16.48 -23.62 -16.80
C LYS A 410 17.39 -23.12 -15.66
N ASN A 411 18.55 -23.76 -15.47
CA ASN A 411 19.48 -23.38 -14.40
C ASN A 411 19.98 -21.94 -14.52
N ILE A 412 20.29 -21.49 -15.75
CA ILE A 412 20.72 -20.10 -15.99
C ILE A 412 19.58 -19.13 -15.69
N TYR A 413 18.35 -19.48 -16.05
CA TYR A 413 17.21 -18.65 -15.78
C TYR A 413 16.90 -18.59 -14.27
N ASP A 414 16.92 -19.72 -13.56
CA ASP A 414 16.76 -19.77 -12.10
C ASP A 414 17.84 -18.93 -11.41
N PHE A 415 19.09 -18.98 -11.90
CA PHE A 415 20.19 -18.12 -11.43
C PHE A 415 19.94 -16.62 -11.69
N LEU A 416 19.41 -16.25 -12.86
CA LEU A 416 19.00 -14.87 -13.16
C LEU A 416 17.92 -14.40 -12.17
N ILE A 417 16.90 -15.23 -11.93
CA ILE A 417 15.81 -14.91 -11.01
C ILE A 417 16.33 -14.70 -9.58
N LEU A 418 17.21 -15.56 -9.10
CA LEU A 418 17.85 -15.41 -7.79
C LEU A 418 18.67 -14.11 -7.71
N SER A 419 19.46 -13.82 -8.75
CA SER A 419 20.29 -12.62 -8.82
C SER A 419 19.43 -11.35 -8.79
N MET A 420 18.37 -11.32 -9.61
CA MET A 420 17.39 -10.23 -9.62
C MET A 420 16.73 -10.06 -8.25
N ALA A 421 16.17 -11.14 -7.69
CA ALA A 421 15.44 -11.10 -6.42
C ALA A 421 16.29 -10.51 -5.28
N THR A 422 17.59 -10.82 -5.27
CA THR A 422 18.57 -10.34 -4.27
C THR A 422 18.83 -8.84 -4.36
N ILE A 423 18.98 -8.26 -5.56
CA ILE A 423 19.31 -6.83 -5.73
C ILE A 423 18.09 -5.91 -5.86
N MET A 424 16.89 -6.46 -6.14
CA MET A 424 15.67 -5.67 -6.33
C MET A 424 15.33 -4.73 -5.16
N PRO A 425 15.50 -5.09 -3.86
CA PRO A 425 15.28 -4.18 -2.73
C PRO A 425 15.96 -2.81 -2.86
N THR A 426 17.14 -2.76 -3.47
CA THR A 426 17.94 -1.53 -3.57
C THR A 426 18.06 -0.99 -4.99
N SER A 427 17.91 -1.85 -6.01
CA SER A 427 18.21 -1.51 -7.41
C SER A 427 17.02 -1.70 -8.38
N SER A 428 15.79 -1.87 -7.86
CA SER A 428 14.62 -2.18 -8.71
C SER A 428 14.32 -1.15 -9.80
N ILE A 429 14.42 0.16 -9.49
CA ILE A 429 14.16 1.24 -10.45
C ILE A 429 15.19 1.22 -11.60
N GLN A 430 16.48 1.07 -11.29
CA GLN A 430 17.55 1.01 -12.29
C GLN A 430 17.34 -0.17 -13.28
N ILE A 431 16.94 -1.33 -12.76
CA ILE A 431 16.58 -2.49 -13.59
C ILE A 431 15.39 -2.15 -14.49
N ALA A 432 14.36 -1.51 -13.93
CA ALA A 432 13.14 -1.21 -14.66
C ALA A 432 13.35 -0.18 -15.77
N GLU A 433 14.10 0.89 -15.50
CA GLU A 433 14.45 1.92 -16.47
C GLU A 433 15.21 1.36 -17.67
N GLN A 434 16.08 0.37 -17.43
CA GLN A 434 16.89 -0.22 -18.49
C GLN A 434 16.12 -1.20 -19.39
N PHE A 435 15.17 -1.97 -18.84
CA PHE A 435 14.53 -3.07 -19.58
C PHE A 435 13.06 -2.84 -19.94
N PHE A 436 12.40 -1.87 -19.30
CA PHE A 436 10.99 -1.52 -19.56
C PHE A 436 10.84 -0.05 -20.01
N SER A 437 11.85 0.48 -20.71
CA SER A 437 11.83 1.83 -21.27
C SER A 437 10.85 1.96 -22.43
N LEU A 438 10.21 3.12 -22.53
CA LEU A 438 9.39 3.52 -23.68
C LEU A 438 10.11 4.60 -24.52
N PRO A 439 9.92 4.64 -25.85
CA PRO A 439 9.12 3.71 -26.68
C PRO A 439 9.82 2.35 -26.87
N ILE A 440 9.04 1.30 -27.16
CA ILE A 440 9.57 -0.06 -27.38
C ILE A 440 10.23 -0.14 -28.77
N THR A 441 11.53 -0.45 -28.80
CA THR A 441 12.31 -0.58 -30.04
C THR A 441 12.44 -2.02 -30.54
N ASP A 442 12.30 -3.02 -29.66
CA ASP A 442 12.42 -4.44 -29.97
C ASP A 442 11.25 -5.25 -29.39
N PHE A 443 10.18 -5.41 -30.18
CA PHE A 443 9.01 -6.18 -29.76
C PHE A 443 9.28 -7.69 -29.60
N PHE A 444 10.35 -8.23 -30.20
CA PHE A 444 10.74 -9.63 -29.99
C PHE A 444 11.21 -9.84 -28.54
N SER A 445 12.09 -8.94 -28.06
CA SER A 445 12.54 -8.93 -26.68
C SER A 445 11.40 -8.61 -25.71
N ALA A 446 10.50 -7.69 -26.09
CA ALA A 446 9.32 -7.37 -25.29
C ALA A 446 8.41 -8.59 -25.08
N GLU A 447 8.15 -9.39 -26.12
CA GLU A 447 7.36 -10.62 -25.99
C GLU A 447 8.03 -11.63 -25.04
N ILE A 448 9.34 -11.82 -25.15
CA ILE A 448 10.10 -12.70 -24.25
C ILE A 448 9.98 -12.22 -22.80
N TYR A 449 10.15 -10.92 -22.55
CA TYR A 449 10.05 -10.35 -21.21
C TYR A 449 8.64 -10.53 -20.63
N LEU A 450 7.58 -10.25 -21.40
CA LEU A 450 6.20 -10.46 -20.95
C LEU A 450 5.97 -11.93 -20.56
N ARG A 451 6.41 -12.88 -21.40
CA ARG A 451 6.24 -14.32 -21.13
C ARG A 451 7.02 -14.76 -19.87
N ALA A 452 8.27 -14.32 -19.74
CA ALA A 452 9.11 -14.60 -18.58
C ALA A 452 8.53 -14.00 -17.28
N ILE A 453 7.94 -12.80 -17.36
CA ILE A 453 7.26 -12.16 -16.22
C ILE A 453 6.05 -12.98 -15.81
N ILE A 454 5.15 -13.28 -16.74
CA ILE A 454 3.90 -14.00 -16.45
C ILE A 454 4.20 -15.35 -15.80
N LEU A 455 5.14 -16.13 -16.33
CA LEU A 455 5.37 -17.49 -15.83
C LEU A 455 6.18 -17.54 -14.53
N HIS A 456 7.15 -16.64 -14.34
CA HIS A 456 8.17 -16.86 -13.30
C HIS A 456 8.50 -15.65 -12.44
N SER A 457 8.36 -14.42 -12.96
CA SER A 457 8.89 -13.23 -12.27
C SER A 457 7.82 -12.36 -11.63
N LEU A 458 6.54 -12.50 -12.01
CA LEU A 458 5.47 -11.61 -11.55
C LEU A 458 5.43 -11.52 -10.02
N LYS A 459 5.54 -12.65 -9.32
CA LYS A 459 5.55 -12.72 -7.84
C LYS A 459 6.64 -11.88 -7.19
N LEU A 460 7.77 -11.71 -7.86
CA LEU A 460 8.88 -10.89 -7.39
C LEU A 460 8.61 -9.42 -7.69
N LEU A 461 8.17 -9.14 -8.92
CA LEU A 461 8.03 -7.81 -9.48
C LEU A 461 6.88 -7.00 -8.86
N LEU A 462 5.80 -7.66 -8.46
CA LEU A 462 4.57 -7.02 -7.98
C LEU A 462 4.75 -6.08 -6.80
N PHE A 463 5.66 -6.37 -5.88
CA PHE A 463 5.79 -5.60 -4.64
C PHE A 463 6.81 -4.46 -4.69
N PHE A 464 7.45 -4.27 -5.85
CA PHE A 464 8.42 -3.19 -6.09
C PHE A 464 7.78 -2.03 -6.86
N PRO A 465 8.31 -0.80 -6.73
CA PRO A 465 7.79 0.39 -7.41
C PRO A 465 8.04 0.43 -8.93
N ILE A 466 8.53 -0.67 -9.50
CA ILE A 466 8.74 -0.87 -10.95
C ILE A 466 7.45 -0.91 -11.76
N GLN A 467 6.31 -0.97 -11.08
CA GLN A 467 4.97 -0.88 -11.66
C GLN A 467 4.84 0.35 -12.58
N LYS A 468 5.52 1.44 -12.22
CA LYS A 468 5.58 2.68 -13.03
C LYS A 468 6.18 2.48 -14.42
N HIS A 469 6.94 1.41 -14.63
CA HIS A 469 7.57 1.09 -15.93
C HIS A 469 6.89 -0.13 -16.58
N ILE A 470 6.64 -1.20 -15.82
CA ILE A 470 6.05 -2.44 -16.36
C ILE A 470 4.64 -2.22 -16.91
N ILE A 471 3.81 -1.39 -16.24
CA ILE A 471 2.43 -1.18 -16.68
C ILE A 471 2.39 -0.40 -17.98
N PRO A 472 3.00 0.80 -18.10
CA PRO A 472 3.07 1.48 -19.39
C PRO A 472 3.68 0.61 -20.50
N PHE A 473 4.70 -0.18 -20.18
CA PHE A 473 5.30 -1.12 -21.12
C PHE A 473 4.31 -2.18 -21.62
N ALA A 474 3.49 -2.75 -20.73
CA ALA A 474 2.44 -3.70 -21.11
C ALA A 474 1.35 -3.02 -21.94
N PHE A 475 0.93 -1.80 -21.59
CA PHE A 475 -0.06 -1.04 -22.37
C PHE A 475 0.45 -0.66 -23.77
N GLU A 476 1.74 -0.34 -23.91
CA GLU A 476 2.34 -0.12 -25.24
C GLU A 476 2.35 -1.40 -26.07
N CYS A 477 2.59 -2.56 -25.44
CA CYS A 477 2.49 -3.87 -26.10
C CYS A 477 1.04 -4.21 -26.54
N LEU A 478 0.00 -3.70 -25.87
CA LEU A 478 -1.40 -3.90 -26.28
C LEU A 478 -1.72 -3.28 -27.64
N LYS A 479 -0.99 -2.23 -28.04
CA LYS A 479 -1.17 -1.55 -29.32
C LYS A 479 -0.70 -2.38 -30.51
N GLN A 480 0.04 -3.47 -30.24
CA GLN A 480 0.51 -4.39 -31.27
C GLN A 480 -0.55 -5.47 -31.58
N ASN A 481 -0.44 -6.09 -32.76
CA ASN A 481 -1.29 -7.21 -33.15
C ASN A 481 -0.60 -8.55 -32.85
N GLY A 482 -1.40 -9.61 -32.64
CA GLY A 482 -0.91 -10.98 -32.46
C GLY A 482 -0.75 -11.42 -31.00
N PRO A 483 0.07 -12.44 -30.72
CA PRO A 483 0.20 -13.05 -29.38
C PRO A 483 0.68 -12.09 -28.30
N ILE A 484 1.55 -11.13 -28.63
CA ILE A 484 2.06 -10.14 -27.69
C ILE A 484 0.94 -9.31 -27.03
N GLN A 485 -0.12 -9.00 -27.78
CA GLN A 485 -1.30 -8.32 -27.25
C GLN A 485 -1.99 -9.16 -26.17
N PHE A 486 -2.12 -10.47 -26.38
CA PHE A 486 -2.70 -11.38 -25.39
C PHE A 486 -1.81 -11.50 -24.15
N TYR A 487 -0.49 -11.59 -24.30
CA TYR A 487 0.42 -11.60 -23.15
C TYR A 487 0.32 -10.31 -22.33
N ALA A 488 0.25 -9.16 -22.99
CA ALA A 488 0.02 -7.88 -22.33
C ALA A 488 -1.31 -7.86 -21.57
N ARG A 489 -2.41 -8.34 -22.19
CA ARG A 489 -3.71 -8.49 -21.50
C ARG A 489 -3.58 -9.34 -20.24
N ILE A 490 -2.97 -10.53 -20.34
CA ILE A 490 -2.79 -11.45 -19.20
C ILE A 490 -2.01 -10.79 -18.07
N LEU A 491 -0.90 -10.12 -18.40
CA LEU A 491 -0.09 -9.43 -17.40
C LEU A 491 -0.90 -8.35 -16.67
N ILE A 492 -1.65 -7.53 -17.42
CA ILE A 492 -2.50 -6.47 -16.86
C ILE A 492 -3.62 -7.06 -15.98
N TYR A 493 -4.28 -8.14 -16.44
CA TYR A 493 -5.29 -8.83 -15.64
C TYR A 493 -4.73 -9.40 -14.34
N ARG A 494 -3.61 -10.14 -14.42
CA ARG A 494 -2.98 -10.70 -13.22
C ARG A 494 -2.53 -9.59 -12.28
N TYR A 495 -2.07 -8.47 -12.82
CA TYR A 495 -1.71 -7.30 -12.04
C TYR A 495 -2.92 -6.77 -11.25
N TYR A 496 -4.06 -6.53 -11.91
CA TYR A 496 -5.29 -6.08 -11.24
C TYR A 496 -5.75 -7.05 -10.16
N CYS A 497 -5.88 -8.34 -10.50
CA CYS A 497 -6.32 -9.36 -9.54
C CYS A 497 -5.40 -9.50 -8.32
N THR A 498 -4.12 -9.12 -8.44
CA THR A 498 -3.12 -9.32 -7.39
C THR A 498 -2.92 -8.09 -6.50
N ILE A 499 -3.04 -6.88 -7.05
CA ILE A 499 -2.83 -5.62 -6.33
C ILE A 499 -4.19 -5.00 -6.08
N SER A 500 -4.87 -5.43 -5.03
CA SER A 500 -6.24 -5.00 -4.64
C SER A 500 -6.34 -3.60 -4.02
N TYR A 501 -5.26 -2.81 -4.03
CA TYR A 501 -5.11 -1.65 -3.13
C TYR A 501 -4.62 -0.34 -3.76
N TYR A 502 -4.27 -0.30 -5.05
CA TYR A 502 -3.69 0.92 -5.61
C TYR A 502 -3.74 0.99 -7.14
N VAL A 503 -4.55 1.92 -7.68
CA VAL A 503 -4.37 2.44 -9.03
C VAL A 503 -3.65 3.76 -8.89
N ASN A 504 -2.39 3.79 -9.28
CA ASN A 504 -1.62 5.02 -9.34
C ASN A 504 -2.08 5.88 -10.53
N ASP A 505 -1.71 7.16 -10.52
CA ASP A 505 -2.01 8.09 -11.62
C ASP A 505 -1.56 7.53 -12.98
N ILE A 506 -0.44 6.80 -13.03
CA ILE A 506 0.08 6.16 -14.24
C ILE A 506 -0.88 5.10 -14.82
N ILE A 507 -1.47 4.24 -13.98
CA ILE A 507 -2.46 3.25 -14.41
C ILE A 507 -3.72 3.98 -14.88
N LYS A 508 -4.15 5.03 -14.17
CA LYS A 508 -5.29 5.86 -14.58
C LYS A 508 -5.05 6.43 -15.99
N ASP A 509 -3.89 7.04 -16.22
CA ASP A 509 -3.51 7.60 -17.52
C ASP A 509 -3.46 6.51 -18.60
N CYS A 510 -2.85 5.36 -18.33
CA CYS A 510 -2.81 4.24 -19.26
C CYS A 510 -4.21 3.71 -19.62
N ILE A 511 -5.14 3.64 -18.67
CA ILE A 511 -6.52 3.22 -18.91
C ILE A 511 -7.30 4.28 -19.69
N VAL A 512 -7.09 5.56 -19.39
CA VAL A 512 -7.70 6.69 -20.11
C VAL A 512 -7.27 6.68 -21.58
N ASP A 513 -6.04 6.27 -21.89
CA ASP A 513 -5.54 6.15 -23.26
C ASP A 513 -5.81 4.77 -23.89
N CYS A 514 -6.41 3.84 -23.16
CA CYS A 514 -6.69 2.48 -23.63
C CYS A 514 -8.02 2.41 -24.38
N ASP A 515 -8.00 1.74 -25.53
CA ASP A 515 -9.17 1.45 -26.35
C ASP A 515 -9.43 -0.07 -26.48
N ASP A 516 -8.68 -0.92 -25.78
CA ASP A 516 -8.88 -2.37 -25.76
C ASP A 516 -10.12 -2.74 -24.91
N PRO A 517 -11.22 -3.22 -25.53
CA PRO A 517 -12.48 -3.43 -24.82
C PRO A 517 -12.38 -4.53 -23.76
N ILE A 518 -11.49 -5.52 -23.95
CA ILE A 518 -11.28 -6.59 -22.99
C ILE A 518 -10.64 -6.00 -21.72
N VAL A 519 -9.56 -5.23 -21.88
CA VAL A 519 -8.89 -4.58 -20.75
C VAL A 519 -9.84 -3.63 -20.02
N LEU A 520 -10.64 -2.85 -20.75
CA LEU A 520 -11.63 -1.94 -20.16
C LEU A 520 -12.73 -2.69 -19.38
N LEU A 521 -13.31 -3.76 -19.92
CA LEU A 521 -14.30 -4.60 -19.22
C LEU A 521 -13.70 -5.29 -17.99
N GLY A 522 -12.47 -5.78 -18.12
CA GLY A 522 -11.71 -6.36 -17.03
C GLY A 522 -11.47 -5.39 -15.88
N THR A 523 -11.05 -4.18 -16.24
CA THR A 523 -10.84 -3.07 -15.31
C THR A 523 -12.14 -2.68 -14.61
N LEU A 524 -13.24 -2.55 -15.35
CA LEU A 524 -14.55 -2.22 -14.78
C LEU A 524 -15.02 -3.29 -13.79
N SER A 525 -14.90 -4.56 -14.17
CA SER A 525 -15.22 -5.69 -13.28
C SER A 525 -14.39 -5.66 -12.01
N TYR A 526 -13.10 -5.33 -12.14
CA TYR A 526 -12.19 -5.22 -11.01
C TYR A 526 -12.55 -4.04 -10.09
N ILE A 527 -12.82 -2.85 -10.65
CA ILE A 527 -13.27 -1.66 -9.91
C ILE A 527 -14.52 -1.97 -9.09
N ASP A 528 -15.50 -2.64 -9.70
CA ASP A 528 -16.78 -2.93 -9.05
C ASP A 528 -16.70 -4.01 -7.96
N SER A 529 -15.69 -4.88 -7.95
CA SER A 529 -15.69 -6.10 -7.12
C SER A 529 -14.51 -6.29 -6.17
N MET A 530 -13.38 -5.60 -6.41
CA MET A 530 -12.12 -5.92 -5.73
C MET A 530 -11.38 -4.70 -5.15
N ILE A 531 -11.76 -3.46 -5.49
CA ILE A 531 -11.04 -2.27 -5.04
C ILE A 531 -11.40 -1.91 -3.60
N ARG A 532 -10.37 -1.70 -2.78
CA ARG A 532 -10.49 -1.19 -1.42
C ARG A 532 -10.03 0.25 -1.36
N TYR A 533 -10.97 1.18 -1.31
CA TYR A 533 -10.68 2.60 -1.12
C TYR A 533 -10.26 2.90 0.32
N GLN A 534 -9.26 3.77 0.47
CA GLN A 534 -8.70 4.13 1.77
C GLN A 534 -9.15 5.51 2.22
N ASP A 535 -9.15 6.47 1.29
CA ASP A 535 -9.60 7.85 1.46
C ASP A 535 -10.55 8.27 0.33
N TYR A 536 -11.22 9.40 0.53
CA TYR A 536 -12.23 9.90 -0.39
C TYR A 536 -11.67 10.38 -1.72
N ASP A 537 -10.44 10.92 -1.75
CA ASP A 537 -9.78 11.37 -2.99
C ASP A 537 -9.57 10.19 -3.93
N GLU A 538 -9.07 9.07 -3.40
CA GLU A 538 -8.95 7.81 -4.12
C GLU A 538 -10.32 7.35 -4.64
N TYR A 539 -11.32 7.26 -3.76
CA TYR A 539 -12.68 6.89 -4.15
C TYR A 539 -13.25 7.76 -5.28
N SER A 540 -13.12 9.08 -5.19
CA SER A 540 -13.61 10.02 -6.21
C SER A 540 -12.90 9.81 -7.54
N SER A 541 -11.57 9.71 -7.52
CA SER A 541 -10.76 9.47 -8.73
C SER A 541 -11.13 8.16 -9.42
N PHE A 542 -11.45 7.12 -8.65
CA PHE A 542 -11.91 5.84 -9.18
C PHE A 542 -13.32 5.91 -9.78
N MET A 543 -14.24 6.63 -9.14
CA MET A 543 -15.59 6.80 -9.68
C MET A 543 -15.56 7.59 -10.99
N GLU A 544 -14.72 8.62 -11.09
CA GLU A 544 -14.46 9.32 -12.34
C GLU A 544 -13.89 8.40 -13.43
N LEU A 545 -12.89 7.58 -13.08
CA LEU A 545 -12.31 6.61 -14.01
C LEU A 545 -13.34 5.58 -14.46
N ARG A 546 -14.16 5.08 -13.53
CA ARG A 546 -15.27 4.16 -13.81
C ARG A 546 -16.24 4.76 -14.82
N ASP A 547 -16.69 5.98 -14.59
CA ASP A 547 -17.62 6.68 -15.49
C ASP A 547 -16.99 6.95 -16.86
N LEU A 548 -15.69 7.22 -16.92
CA LEU A 548 -14.94 7.36 -18.17
C LEU A 548 -14.82 6.03 -18.94
N ILE A 549 -14.48 4.93 -18.26
CA ILE A 549 -14.43 3.58 -18.85
C ILE A 549 -15.79 3.21 -19.42
N ILE A 550 -16.85 3.44 -18.65
CA ILE A 550 -18.24 3.22 -19.06
C ILE A 550 -18.49 3.99 -20.37
N LYS A 551 -18.21 5.30 -20.43
CA LYS A 551 -18.38 6.10 -21.66
C LYS A 551 -17.57 5.59 -22.87
N LYS A 552 -16.41 4.97 -22.65
CA LYS A 552 -15.55 4.43 -23.72
C LYS A 552 -16.00 3.07 -24.25
N ILE A 553 -16.65 2.26 -23.43
CA ILE A 553 -17.07 0.92 -23.86
C ILE A 553 -18.19 1.09 -24.91
N PRO A 554 -18.01 0.63 -26.15
CA PRO A 554 -18.92 0.91 -27.27
C PRO A 554 -20.28 0.22 -27.15
N PHE A 555 -20.56 -0.45 -26.04
CA PHE A 555 -21.73 -1.27 -25.80
C PHE A 555 -22.49 -0.67 -24.61
N ILE A 556 -23.13 0.51 -24.69
CA ILE A 556 -23.97 1.06 -23.59
C ILE A 556 -25.45 1.28 -23.99
N SER A 557 -26.36 1.05 -23.04
CA SER A 557 -27.84 0.97 -23.02
C SER A 557 -28.23 2.13 -22.16
N GLU A 558 -29.34 2.73 -22.55
CA GLU A 558 -29.83 4.02 -22.09
C GLU A 558 -30.27 4.03 -20.62
N ASN A 559 -30.05 2.96 -19.83
CA ASN A 559 -30.48 2.88 -18.43
C ASN A 559 -29.32 2.65 -17.44
N PRO A 560 -28.85 3.70 -16.72
CA PRO A 560 -27.71 3.61 -15.80
C PRO A 560 -27.97 2.77 -14.54
N ASN A 561 -29.23 2.36 -14.30
CA ASN A 561 -29.63 1.57 -13.13
C ASN A 561 -29.74 0.06 -13.41
N GLU A 562 -29.58 -0.40 -14.66
CA GLU A 562 -29.52 -1.82 -15.01
C GLU A 562 -28.10 -2.22 -15.45
N LYS A 563 -27.54 -3.25 -14.80
CA LYS A 563 -26.20 -3.80 -15.11
C LYS A 563 -26.13 -4.40 -16.56
N PRO A 564 -24.95 -4.44 -17.20
CA PRO A 564 -24.76 -4.22 -18.65
C PRO A 564 -25.07 -5.36 -19.65
N PHE A 565 -25.59 -4.93 -20.83
CA PHE A 565 -25.50 -5.35 -22.26
C PHE A 565 -25.99 -6.65 -22.91
N THR A 566 -26.71 -6.45 -24.03
CA THR A 566 -27.18 -7.39 -25.06
C THR A 566 -26.16 -7.55 -26.20
N TYR A 567 -26.07 -8.76 -26.75
CA TYR A 567 -25.01 -9.25 -27.65
C TYR A 567 -24.97 -8.61 -29.05
N ASP A 568 -26.05 -7.96 -29.50
CA ASP A 568 -26.18 -7.47 -30.88
C ASP A 568 -25.13 -6.41 -31.26
N SER A 569 -24.66 -5.64 -30.28
CA SER A 569 -23.62 -4.62 -30.48
C SER A 569 -22.20 -5.20 -30.55
N ILE A 570 -21.95 -6.41 -30.02
CA ILE A 570 -20.64 -7.10 -30.07
C ILE A 570 -20.26 -7.46 -31.52
N ARG A 571 -21.26 -7.84 -32.35
CA ARG A 571 -21.06 -8.26 -33.73
C ARG A 571 -20.55 -7.14 -34.65
N GLN A 572 -21.01 -5.90 -34.45
CA GLN A 572 -20.56 -4.76 -35.27
C GLN A 572 -19.10 -4.37 -34.98
N SER A 573 -18.59 -4.62 -33.77
CA SER A 573 -17.20 -4.32 -33.38
C SER A 573 -16.17 -5.33 -33.90
N SER A 574 -16.55 -6.61 -34.00
CA SER A 574 -15.69 -7.66 -34.56
C SER A 574 -15.64 -7.59 -36.10
N GLU A 575 -16.68 -7.07 -36.74
CA GLU A 575 -16.70 -6.81 -38.18
C GLU A 575 -15.90 -5.53 -38.51
N THR A 576 -15.98 -4.46 -37.71
CA THR A 576 -15.21 -3.21 -37.96
C THR A 576 -13.70 -3.30 -37.68
N THR A 577 -13.26 -4.17 -36.75
CA THR A 577 -11.83 -4.48 -36.57
C THR A 577 -11.27 -5.36 -37.69
N HIS A 578 -12.11 -6.09 -38.42
CA HIS A 578 -11.70 -6.82 -39.63
C HIS A 578 -11.80 -5.98 -40.92
N ASP A 579 -12.76 -5.05 -41.00
CA ASP A 579 -12.97 -4.23 -42.22
C ASP A 579 -12.06 -3.00 -42.31
N ASN A 580 -11.57 -2.46 -41.19
CA ASN A 580 -10.47 -1.48 -41.21
C ASN A 580 -9.11 -2.11 -41.60
N PHE A 581 -9.04 -3.45 -41.72
CA PHE A 581 -7.87 -4.18 -42.22
C PHE A 581 -7.93 -4.53 -43.71
N ASN A 582 -9.08 -4.36 -44.37
CA ASN A 582 -9.21 -4.58 -45.81
C ASN A 582 -9.26 -3.27 -46.63
N SER A 583 -9.51 -2.12 -46.01
CA SER A 583 -9.42 -0.81 -46.67
C SER A 583 -8.01 -0.18 -46.70
N SER A 584 -7.01 -0.86 -46.11
CA SER A 584 -5.59 -0.44 -46.14
C SER A 584 -4.71 -1.31 -47.06
N LYS A 585 -5.30 -2.23 -47.84
CA LYS A 585 -4.61 -3.03 -48.87
C LYS A 585 -4.52 -2.37 -50.25
N ASP A 586 -5.19 -1.23 -50.47
CA ASP A 586 -5.21 -0.56 -51.77
C ASP A 586 -4.27 0.65 -51.90
N ASN A 587 -3.37 0.90 -50.94
CA ASN A 587 -2.32 1.95 -51.05
C ASN A 587 -0.88 1.41 -51.04
N PHE A 588 -0.68 0.12 -51.34
CA PHE A 588 0.66 -0.47 -51.50
C PHE A 588 0.78 -1.26 -52.83
N LYS A 589 0.36 -0.63 -53.92
CA LYS A 589 0.64 -1.10 -55.29
C LYS A 589 0.86 0.09 -56.24
N ASP A 590 1.78 0.97 -55.89
CA ASP A 590 2.41 1.87 -56.89
C ASP A 590 3.92 1.85 -56.66
N GLY A 591 4.59 1.08 -57.50
CA GLY A 591 6.03 0.87 -57.40
C GLY A 591 6.58 -0.31 -58.20
N PHE A 592 5.90 -0.79 -59.25
CA PHE A 592 6.51 -1.60 -60.30
C PHE A 592 5.77 -1.39 -61.62
N ASN A 593 6.34 -0.55 -62.48
CA ASN A 593 5.95 -0.41 -63.89
C ASN A 593 6.28 -1.68 -64.66
N GLY A 594 5.35 -2.14 -65.51
CA GLY A 594 5.66 -3.15 -66.51
C GLY A 594 4.48 -3.73 -67.28
N ALA A 595 3.99 -2.97 -68.27
CA ALA A 595 3.41 -3.44 -69.53
C ALA A 595 1.96 -3.97 -69.61
N LYS A 596 1.23 -3.31 -70.53
CA LYS A 596 0.18 -3.78 -71.47
C LYS A 596 -1.31 -3.74 -71.07
N ASP A 597 -1.95 -2.72 -71.66
CA ASP A 597 -3.15 -2.77 -72.51
C ASP A 597 -4.47 -3.38 -71.99
N GLY A 598 -5.54 -2.55 -72.04
CA GLY A 598 -6.88 -3.05 -72.38
C GLY A 598 -8.09 -2.37 -71.72
N PHE A 599 -8.44 -1.17 -72.18
CA PHE A 599 -9.79 -0.76 -72.62
C PHE A 599 -11.08 -0.97 -71.76
N LYS A 600 -11.79 0.16 -71.56
CA LYS A 600 -13.25 0.42 -71.61
C LYS A 600 -14.17 -0.04 -70.48
N GLU A 601 -14.84 0.87 -69.75
CA GLU A 601 -15.99 1.72 -70.16
C GLU A 601 -17.31 0.95 -70.22
N VAL A 602 -18.08 0.95 -69.12
CA VAL A 602 -19.56 0.82 -69.10
C VAL A 602 -20.11 1.59 -67.88
N LEU A 603 -20.59 2.80 -68.16
CA LEU A 603 -21.87 3.42 -67.76
C LEU A 603 -22.20 3.57 -66.23
N ARG A 604 -22.32 4.79 -65.67
CA ARG A 604 -23.49 5.72 -65.73
C ARG A 604 -24.79 5.07 -65.25
N GLU A 605 -25.71 5.65 -64.49
CA GLU A 605 -26.01 6.98 -63.92
C GLU A 605 -27.37 6.79 -63.18
N ASN A 606 -27.81 7.80 -62.42
CA ASN A 606 -29.20 8.09 -61.98
C ASN A 606 -29.72 7.43 -60.69
N SER A 607 -30.40 8.11 -59.76
CA SER A 607 -30.82 9.51 -59.63
C SER A 607 -31.50 9.75 -58.26
N LYS A 608 -31.32 10.98 -57.74
CA LYS A 608 -32.22 11.86 -56.96
C LYS A 608 -33.74 11.55 -57.10
N GLU A 609 -34.70 11.87 -56.22
CA GLU A 609 -34.92 12.99 -55.27
C GLU A 609 -36.31 12.76 -54.59
N ASN A 610 -36.54 13.30 -53.37
CA ASN A 610 -37.71 14.13 -52.96
C ASN A 610 -38.30 13.93 -51.54
N ILE A 611 -38.70 15.10 -51.04
CA ILE A 611 -39.06 15.56 -49.68
C ILE A 611 -40.60 15.58 -49.52
N LYS A 612 -41.14 15.36 -48.30
CA LYS A 612 -42.05 16.31 -47.57
C LYS A 612 -42.70 15.76 -46.29
N ASP A 613 -42.78 16.67 -45.32
CA ASP A 613 -43.40 16.64 -44.00
C ASP A 613 -44.91 16.32 -43.96
N THR A 614 -45.40 15.82 -42.81
CA THR A 614 -46.44 16.48 -42.01
C THR A 614 -46.64 15.79 -40.65
N SER A 615 -47.04 16.62 -39.68
CA SER A 615 -47.16 16.38 -38.23
C SER A 615 -48.56 15.94 -37.74
N LYS A 616 -48.60 15.40 -36.50
CA LYS A 616 -49.63 15.50 -35.42
C LYS A 616 -50.48 14.26 -35.05
N ASP A 617 -50.13 13.71 -33.89
CA ASP A 617 -50.92 13.55 -32.64
C ASP A 617 -51.97 12.43 -32.40
N VAL A 618 -51.79 11.82 -31.21
CA VAL A 618 -52.72 11.12 -30.29
C VAL A 618 -53.07 9.63 -30.52
N GLY A 619 -52.32 8.77 -29.81
CA GLY A 619 -52.81 7.89 -28.73
C GLY A 619 -53.78 6.73 -29.02
N LYS A 620 -53.31 5.49 -28.90
CA LYS A 620 -53.77 4.45 -27.93
C LYS A 620 -53.14 3.09 -28.22
N ASP A 621 -52.51 2.55 -27.18
CA ASP A 621 -52.44 1.15 -26.78
C ASP A 621 -52.63 0.07 -27.87
N ASN A 622 -51.53 -0.62 -28.20
CA ASN A 622 -51.54 -2.07 -28.11
C ASN A 622 -50.14 -2.61 -27.85
N TYR A 623 -50.01 -3.20 -26.67
CA TYR A 623 -48.99 -4.16 -26.26
C TYR A 623 -48.89 -5.31 -27.28
N ASN A 624 -47.69 -5.90 -27.33
CA ASN A 624 -47.25 -7.07 -28.10
C ASN A 624 -46.63 -6.73 -29.47
N ASP A 625 -45.30 -6.64 -29.52
CA ASP A 625 -44.46 -7.75 -30.02
C ASP A 625 -42.97 -7.34 -30.03
N THR A 626 -42.25 -7.55 -28.93
CA THR A 626 -40.77 -7.45 -28.87
C THR A 626 -40.13 -8.84 -28.77
N SER A 627 -40.67 -9.81 -29.52
CA SER A 627 -40.16 -11.18 -29.59
C SER A 627 -39.26 -11.44 -30.82
N LYS A 628 -38.48 -10.46 -31.28
CA LYS A 628 -37.50 -10.67 -32.37
C LYS A 628 -36.22 -9.91 -32.10
N ASN A 629 -35.31 -10.55 -31.36
CA ASN A 629 -33.84 -10.44 -31.46
C ASN A 629 -33.17 -11.49 -30.54
N SER A 630 -33.61 -12.75 -30.61
CA SER A 630 -32.90 -13.87 -29.98
C SER A 630 -31.95 -14.50 -30.99
N ILE A 631 -30.69 -14.08 -30.98
CA ILE A 631 -29.60 -14.78 -31.67
C ILE A 631 -29.58 -16.24 -31.23
N SER A 632 -29.54 -17.16 -32.19
CA SER A 632 -29.57 -18.59 -31.92
C SER A 632 -28.25 -19.05 -31.29
N ILE A 633 -28.30 -20.08 -30.43
CA ILE A 633 -27.09 -20.70 -29.84
C ILE A 633 -26.08 -21.13 -30.92
N ASN A 634 -26.57 -21.46 -32.13
CA ASN A 634 -25.74 -21.86 -33.27
C ASN A 634 -24.87 -20.72 -33.82
N GLU A 635 -25.36 -19.47 -33.82
CA GLU A 635 -24.60 -18.30 -34.27
C GLU A 635 -23.51 -17.91 -33.26
N LEU A 636 -23.81 -18.03 -31.96
CA LEU A 636 -22.82 -17.87 -30.88
C LEU A 636 -21.69 -18.91 -30.97
N GLN A 637 -22.02 -20.17 -31.29
CA GLN A 637 -21.02 -21.21 -31.51
C GLN A 637 -20.12 -20.92 -32.72
N LEU A 638 -20.65 -20.31 -33.78
CA LEU A 638 -19.87 -19.89 -34.95
C LEU A 638 -18.86 -18.77 -34.61
N ASP A 639 -19.25 -17.79 -33.79
CA ASP A 639 -18.36 -16.69 -33.37
C ASP A 639 -17.28 -17.15 -32.37
N ILE A 640 -17.61 -18.08 -31.46
CA ILE A 640 -16.62 -18.69 -30.57
C ILE A 640 -15.61 -19.52 -31.36
N ARG A 641 -16.02 -20.19 -32.44
CA ARG A 641 -15.09 -20.97 -33.28
C ARG A 641 -14.08 -20.12 -34.04
N LYS A 642 -14.41 -18.86 -34.38
CA LYS A 642 -13.53 -17.97 -35.14
C LYS A 642 -12.40 -17.37 -34.30
N ASN A 643 -12.71 -16.93 -33.07
CA ASN A 643 -11.71 -16.40 -32.13
C ASN A 643 -12.10 -16.76 -30.69
N PRO A 644 -11.81 -17.98 -30.22
CA PRO A 644 -12.35 -18.49 -28.96
C PRO A 644 -11.91 -17.65 -27.76
N LEU A 645 -10.64 -17.27 -27.68
CA LEU A 645 -10.11 -16.49 -26.55
C LEU A 645 -10.74 -15.10 -26.43
N TYR A 646 -10.90 -14.41 -27.56
CA TYR A 646 -11.52 -13.07 -27.57
C TYR A 646 -13.02 -13.15 -27.29
N SER A 647 -13.74 -14.03 -28.00
CA SER A 647 -15.19 -14.18 -27.88
C SER A 647 -15.61 -14.64 -26.49
N LEU A 648 -14.94 -15.65 -25.90
CA LEU A 648 -15.27 -16.13 -24.56
C LEU A 648 -15.09 -15.05 -23.50
N ASN A 649 -14.00 -14.27 -23.59
CA ASN A 649 -13.71 -13.22 -22.62
C ASN A 649 -14.80 -12.13 -22.61
N ILE A 650 -15.25 -11.68 -23.79
CA ILE A 650 -16.36 -10.73 -23.87
C ILE A 650 -17.67 -11.36 -23.36
N LEU A 651 -17.96 -12.60 -23.75
CA LEU A 651 -19.18 -13.30 -23.39
C LEU A 651 -19.33 -13.54 -21.89
N THR A 652 -18.22 -13.70 -21.15
CA THR A 652 -18.22 -13.77 -19.68
C THR A 652 -18.93 -12.58 -19.03
N TYR A 653 -18.86 -11.40 -19.65
CA TYR A 653 -19.49 -10.18 -19.12
C TYR A 653 -20.94 -9.97 -19.60
N SER A 654 -21.47 -10.86 -20.43
CA SER A 654 -22.83 -10.76 -20.98
C SER A 654 -23.92 -10.84 -19.91
N SER A 655 -24.96 -10.01 -20.05
CA SER A 655 -26.18 -10.10 -19.23
C SER A 655 -26.94 -11.42 -19.42
N LYS A 656 -26.78 -12.09 -20.57
CA LYS A 656 -27.41 -13.39 -20.85
C LYS A 656 -27.00 -14.46 -19.83
N LEU A 657 -25.79 -14.34 -19.26
CA LEU A 657 -25.29 -15.26 -18.22
C LEU A 657 -26.22 -15.30 -17.00
N LYS A 658 -26.83 -14.17 -16.63
CA LYS A 658 -27.71 -14.10 -15.45
C LYS A 658 -29.04 -14.84 -15.66
N LYS A 659 -29.61 -14.78 -16.87
CA LYS A 659 -31.00 -15.21 -17.13
C LYS A 659 -31.11 -16.53 -17.89
N ASN A 660 -30.05 -16.98 -18.56
CA ASN A 660 -30.09 -18.15 -19.44
C ASN A 660 -29.11 -19.23 -18.98
N ARG A 661 -29.65 -20.34 -18.46
CA ARG A 661 -28.88 -21.48 -17.98
C ARG A 661 -28.17 -22.24 -19.10
N GLU A 662 -28.80 -22.42 -20.27
CA GLU A 662 -28.16 -23.08 -21.42
C GLU A 662 -26.95 -22.29 -21.91
N PHE A 663 -27.06 -20.96 -21.89
CA PHE A 663 -25.94 -20.07 -22.20
C PHE A 663 -24.80 -20.20 -21.17
N ALA A 664 -25.12 -20.23 -19.87
CA ALA A 664 -24.13 -20.46 -18.82
C ALA A 664 -23.42 -21.80 -18.97
N GLN A 665 -24.16 -22.87 -19.27
CA GLN A 665 -23.62 -24.21 -19.50
C GLN A 665 -22.69 -24.27 -20.71
N LEU A 666 -23.11 -23.68 -21.84
CA LEU A 666 -22.29 -23.61 -23.05
C LEU A 666 -20.97 -22.89 -22.76
N LEU A 667 -21.05 -21.73 -22.11
CA LEU A 667 -19.88 -20.90 -21.82
C LEU A 667 -18.91 -21.60 -20.86
N ALA A 668 -19.44 -22.23 -19.81
CA ALA A 668 -18.64 -23.00 -18.85
C ALA A 668 -17.96 -24.20 -19.53
N LYS A 669 -18.69 -24.97 -20.35
CA LYS A 669 -18.14 -26.13 -21.06
C LYS A 669 -17.03 -25.73 -22.03
N THR A 670 -17.27 -24.71 -22.86
CA THR A 670 -16.26 -24.25 -23.83
C THR A 670 -15.04 -23.63 -23.14
N THR A 671 -15.23 -22.97 -21.99
CA THR A 671 -14.10 -22.51 -21.17
C THR A 671 -13.26 -23.68 -20.65
N CYS A 672 -13.89 -24.74 -20.15
CA CYS A 672 -13.20 -25.96 -19.72
C CYS A 672 -12.43 -26.64 -20.87
N GLU A 673 -12.99 -26.64 -22.09
CA GLU A 673 -12.30 -27.15 -23.28
C GLU A 673 -11.03 -26.34 -23.60
N GLN A 674 -11.07 -25.00 -23.47
CA GLN A 674 -9.88 -24.17 -23.67
C GLN A 674 -8.84 -24.34 -22.56
N LEU A 675 -9.25 -24.57 -21.32
CA LEU A 675 -8.36 -24.89 -20.20
C LEU A 675 -7.62 -26.24 -20.38
N GLN A 676 -8.04 -27.07 -21.34
CA GLN A 676 -7.35 -28.32 -21.70
C GLN A 676 -6.43 -28.15 -22.93
N ASN A 677 -6.39 -26.95 -23.53
CA ASN A 677 -5.65 -26.69 -24.75
C ASN A 677 -4.19 -26.28 -24.48
N ASN A 678 -3.27 -27.24 -24.61
CA ASN A 678 -1.83 -27.03 -24.37
C ASN A 678 -1.06 -26.47 -25.57
N THR A 679 -1.73 -25.87 -26.56
CA THR A 679 -1.05 -25.29 -27.74
C THR A 679 -0.38 -23.95 -27.41
N ASP A 680 0.86 -23.73 -27.89
CA ASP A 680 1.53 -22.43 -27.84
C ASP A 680 1.15 -21.62 -29.09
N PRO A 681 0.42 -20.50 -28.94
CA PRO A 681 0.04 -19.66 -30.07
C PRO A 681 1.18 -18.76 -30.57
N SER A 682 2.32 -18.70 -29.88
CA SER A 682 3.45 -17.87 -30.32
C SER A 682 4.25 -18.50 -31.47
N ILE A 683 4.64 -17.61 -32.39
CA ILE A 683 5.60 -17.90 -33.47
C ILE A 683 7.03 -17.94 -32.88
N ILE A 684 7.29 -17.19 -31.80
CA ILE A 684 8.59 -17.15 -31.13
C ILE A 684 8.76 -18.42 -30.30
N LYS A 685 9.67 -19.29 -30.74
CA LYS A 685 10.09 -20.47 -29.97
C LYS A 685 11.08 -20.05 -28.90
N CYS A 686 10.64 -20.10 -27.65
CA CYS A 686 11.47 -19.86 -26.48
C CYS A 686 11.09 -20.80 -25.33
N PRO A 687 11.92 -20.94 -24.28
CA PRO A 687 11.62 -21.77 -23.12
C PRO A 687 10.36 -21.35 -22.33
N PHE A 688 9.92 -20.11 -22.47
CA PHE A 688 8.79 -19.53 -21.73
C PHE A 688 7.44 -19.78 -22.43
N VAL A 689 7.07 -21.04 -22.61
CA VAL A 689 5.82 -21.42 -23.32
C VAL A 689 4.59 -20.99 -22.52
N ILE A 690 3.74 -20.15 -23.11
CA ILE A 690 2.41 -19.81 -22.57
C ILE A 690 1.37 -20.44 -23.49
N THR A 691 0.66 -21.43 -22.97
CA THR A 691 -0.37 -22.19 -23.68
C THR A 691 -1.71 -21.46 -23.74
N VAL A 692 -2.57 -21.86 -24.67
CA VAL A 692 -3.97 -21.38 -24.74
C VAL A 692 -4.71 -21.61 -23.41
N ALA A 693 -4.43 -22.71 -22.72
CA ALA A 693 -4.98 -22.97 -21.40
C ALA A 693 -4.58 -21.90 -20.36
N GLU A 694 -3.31 -21.54 -20.29
CA GLU A 694 -2.83 -20.46 -19.41
C GLU A 694 -3.40 -19.09 -19.81
N MET A 695 -3.59 -18.84 -21.11
CA MET A 695 -4.28 -17.65 -21.60
C MET A 695 -5.76 -17.60 -21.18
N SER A 696 -6.36 -18.76 -20.88
CA SER A 696 -7.77 -18.89 -20.54
C SER A 696 -8.07 -18.66 -19.06
N VAL A 697 -7.08 -18.80 -18.19
CA VAL A 697 -7.22 -18.69 -16.74
C VAL A 697 -7.88 -17.36 -16.30
N PRO A 698 -7.49 -16.17 -16.79
CA PRO A 698 -8.05 -14.91 -16.28
C PRO A 698 -9.57 -14.78 -16.50
N PHE A 699 -10.07 -15.12 -17.68
CA PHE A 699 -11.52 -15.03 -17.95
C PHE A 699 -12.29 -16.22 -17.37
N ALA A 700 -11.66 -17.38 -17.19
CA ALA A 700 -12.25 -18.52 -16.48
C ALA A 700 -12.51 -18.20 -15.00
N LEU A 701 -11.57 -17.50 -14.34
CA LEU A 701 -11.76 -17.00 -12.97
C LEU A 701 -12.92 -15.99 -12.89
N ALA A 702 -12.98 -15.05 -13.84
CA ALA A 702 -14.07 -14.08 -13.91
C ALA A 702 -15.43 -14.77 -14.16
N LEU A 703 -15.46 -15.79 -15.02
CA LEU A 703 -16.65 -16.59 -15.29
C LEU A 703 -17.10 -17.35 -14.06
N MET A 704 -16.20 -18.06 -13.38
CA MET A 704 -16.50 -18.78 -12.15
C MET A 704 -17.13 -17.87 -11.10
N ALA A 705 -16.54 -16.69 -10.85
CA ALA A 705 -17.09 -15.74 -9.88
C ALA A 705 -18.50 -15.25 -10.26
N ARG A 706 -18.76 -15.00 -11.55
CA ARG A 706 -20.08 -14.57 -12.02
C ARG A 706 -21.12 -15.69 -12.00
N LEU A 707 -20.73 -16.92 -12.29
CA LEU A 707 -21.59 -18.09 -12.17
C LEU A 707 -22.06 -18.27 -10.71
N LEU A 708 -21.15 -18.08 -9.74
CA LEU A 708 -21.49 -18.07 -8.31
C LEU A 708 -22.45 -16.94 -7.93
N LEU A 709 -22.21 -15.72 -8.40
CA LEU A 709 -23.09 -14.56 -8.15
C LEU A 709 -24.51 -14.72 -8.74
N TYR A 710 -24.65 -15.53 -9.78
CA TYR A 710 -25.92 -15.79 -10.46
C TYR A 710 -26.50 -17.16 -10.14
N ASP A 711 -25.99 -17.81 -9.08
CA ASP A 711 -26.49 -19.08 -8.56
C ASP A 711 -26.44 -20.26 -9.55
N HIS A 712 -25.54 -20.20 -10.55
CA HIS A 712 -25.22 -21.31 -11.47
C HIS A 712 -24.14 -22.22 -10.86
N PHE A 713 -24.46 -22.86 -9.74
CA PHE A 713 -23.48 -23.54 -8.89
C PHE A 713 -22.80 -24.75 -9.54
N GLU A 714 -23.51 -25.54 -10.35
CA GLU A 714 -22.91 -26.72 -11.00
C GLU A 714 -21.91 -26.30 -12.09
N GLU A 715 -22.25 -25.28 -12.86
CA GLU A 715 -21.40 -24.70 -13.88
C GLU A 715 -20.15 -24.04 -13.23
N ALA A 716 -20.33 -23.34 -12.10
CA ALA A 716 -19.22 -22.78 -11.33
C ALA A 716 -18.28 -23.86 -10.78
N PHE A 717 -18.84 -24.94 -10.22
CA PHE A 717 -18.09 -26.07 -9.70
C PHE A 717 -17.27 -26.74 -10.81
N MET A 718 -17.85 -26.94 -11.99
CA MET A 718 -17.16 -27.49 -13.15
C MET A 718 -15.95 -26.64 -13.58
N VAL A 719 -16.11 -25.31 -13.63
CA VAL A 719 -15.01 -24.39 -13.97
C VAL A 719 -13.93 -24.38 -12.88
N LEU A 720 -14.31 -24.40 -11.60
CA LEU A 720 -13.37 -24.48 -10.47
C LEU A 720 -12.49 -25.74 -10.55
N GLN A 721 -13.08 -26.90 -10.87
CA GLN A 721 -12.32 -28.14 -11.04
C GLN A 721 -11.34 -28.05 -12.22
N ALA A 722 -11.74 -27.45 -13.33
CA ALA A 722 -10.86 -27.24 -14.49
C ALA A 722 -9.71 -26.26 -14.17
N LEU A 723 -9.89 -25.34 -13.23
CA LEU A 723 -8.89 -24.38 -12.80
C LEU A 723 -7.86 -24.95 -11.81
N HIS A 724 -8.16 -26.04 -11.11
CA HIS A 724 -7.31 -26.60 -10.05
C HIS A 724 -5.83 -26.76 -10.46
N PRO A 725 -5.47 -27.32 -11.65
CA PRO A 725 -4.07 -27.46 -12.03
C PRO A 725 -3.30 -26.14 -12.10
N PHE A 726 -3.99 -25.05 -12.48
CA PHE A 726 -3.41 -23.71 -12.60
C PHE A 726 -3.32 -23.00 -11.25
N ILE A 727 -4.31 -23.22 -10.36
CA ILE A 727 -4.28 -22.64 -9.01
C ILE A 727 -3.12 -23.22 -8.20
N LYS A 728 -2.86 -24.53 -8.35
CA LYS A 728 -1.78 -25.23 -7.63
C LYS A 728 -0.38 -24.69 -7.98
N THR A 729 -0.18 -24.19 -9.19
CA THR A 729 1.11 -23.66 -9.68
C THR A 729 1.20 -22.14 -9.58
N ASP A 730 0.11 -21.44 -9.24
CA ASP A 730 0.09 -19.99 -9.09
C ASP A 730 0.56 -19.57 -7.70
N ASP A 731 1.80 -19.06 -7.61
CA ASP A 731 2.37 -18.51 -6.39
C ASP A 731 1.56 -17.33 -5.79
N LEU A 732 0.63 -16.76 -6.56
CA LEU A 732 -0.21 -15.62 -6.19
C LEU A 732 -1.68 -16.01 -6.00
N ALA A 733 -2.01 -17.31 -5.94
CA ALA A 733 -3.38 -17.81 -5.80
C ALA A 733 -4.17 -17.09 -4.70
N LEU A 734 -3.58 -16.97 -3.50
CA LEU A 734 -4.24 -16.35 -2.34
C LEU A 734 -4.55 -14.86 -2.54
N ASN A 735 -3.78 -14.12 -3.36
CA ASN A 735 -4.01 -12.69 -3.58
C ASN A 735 -5.35 -12.41 -4.27
N TRP A 736 -5.74 -13.25 -5.24
CA TRP A 736 -7.00 -13.09 -5.95
C TRP A 736 -8.13 -13.91 -5.32
N MET A 737 -7.83 -15.06 -4.70
CA MET A 737 -8.83 -15.88 -4.01
C MET A 737 -9.42 -15.16 -2.80
N THR A 738 -8.59 -14.51 -1.98
CA THR A 738 -9.02 -13.84 -0.75
C THR A 738 -10.11 -12.78 -0.98
N PRO A 739 -9.90 -11.76 -1.84
CA PRO A 739 -10.94 -10.75 -2.08
C PRO A 739 -12.16 -11.34 -2.81
N MET A 740 -11.97 -12.32 -3.70
CA MET A 740 -13.07 -13.03 -4.35
C MET A 740 -13.96 -13.76 -3.34
N LEU A 741 -13.38 -14.56 -2.44
CA LEU A 741 -14.13 -15.27 -1.40
C LEU A 741 -14.86 -14.32 -0.45
N SER A 742 -14.25 -13.18 -0.13
CA SER A 742 -14.90 -12.12 0.66
C SER A 742 -16.14 -11.58 -0.05
N THR A 743 -16.07 -11.30 -1.36
CA THR A 743 -17.21 -10.82 -2.13
C THR A 743 -18.29 -11.89 -2.33
N LEU A 744 -17.90 -13.16 -2.44
CA LEU A 744 -18.81 -14.27 -2.74
C LEU A 744 -19.34 -15.00 -1.50
N TYR A 745 -18.97 -14.60 -0.28
CA TYR A 745 -19.24 -15.36 0.96
C TYR A 745 -20.69 -15.85 1.10
N ASP A 746 -21.67 -15.00 0.77
CA ASP A 746 -23.09 -15.31 0.86
C ASP A 746 -23.60 -16.29 -0.21
N HIS A 747 -22.83 -16.48 -1.29
CA HIS A 747 -23.13 -17.39 -2.40
C HIS A 747 -22.37 -18.72 -2.31
N LEU A 748 -21.51 -18.92 -1.30
CA LEU A 748 -20.71 -20.13 -1.16
C LEU A 748 -21.52 -21.27 -0.52
N THR A 749 -21.94 -22.24 -1.33
CA THR A 749 -22.56 -23.50 -0.85
C THR A 749 -21.54 -24.38 -0.12
N PRO A 750 -21.97 -25.32 0.76
CA PRO A 750 -21.06 -26.24 1.45
C PRO A 750 -20.12 -27.00 0.50
N ARG A 751 -20.65 -27.49 -0.63
CA ARG A 751 -19.88 -28.21 -1.66
C ARG A 751 -18.79 -27.33 -2.29
N ILE A 752 -19.10 -26.06 -2.59
CA ILE A 752 -18.12 -25.12 -3.15
C ILE A 752 -17.06 -24.76 -2.10
N ARG A 753 -17.45 -24.62 -0.82
CA ARG A 753 -16.52 -24.37 0.29
C ARG A 753 -15.53 -25.52 0.45
N GLU A 754 -16.02 -26.75 0.44
CA GLU A 754 -15.19 -27.96 0.49
C GLU A 754 -14.19 -28.03 -0.67
N GLU A 755 -14.61 -27.69 -1.88
CA GLU A 755 -13.72 -27.65 -3.04
C GLU A 755 -12.63 -26.57 -2.89
N PHE A 756 -12.98 -25.37 -2.43
CA PHE A 756 -11.97 -24.34 -2.14
C PHE A 756 -11.01 -24.76 -1.03
N ILE A 757 -11.49 -25.40 0.04
CA ILE A 757 -10.65 -25.95 1.11
C ILE A 757 -9.68 -26.98 0.53
N SER A 758 -10.17 -27.89 -0.33
CA SER A 758 -9.36 -28.89 -1.01
C SER A 758 -8.25 -28.25 -1.83
N VAL A 759 -8.60 -27.28 -2.69
CA VAL A 759 -7.65 -26.55 -3.56
C VAL A 759 -6.61 -25.80 -2.72
N ILE A 760 -7.03 -25.02 -1.71
CA ILE A 760 -6.10 -24.25 -0.86
C ILE A 760 -5.15 -25.19 -0.10
N SER A 761 -5.64 -26.34 0.34
CA SER A 761 -4.83 -27.34 1.04
C SER A 761 -3.72 -27.95 0.17
N THR A 762 -3.79 -27.80 -1.15
CA THR A 762 -2.73 -28.23 -2.08
C THR A 762 -1.63 -27.18 -2.28
N LEU A 763 -1.84 -25.94 -1.84
CA LEU A 763 -0.86 -24.86 -2.00
C LEU A 763 0.39 -25.09 -1.13
N PRO A 764 1.55 -24.54 -1.53
CA PRO A 764 2.76 -24.56 -0.71
C PRO A 764 2.49 -24.04 0.70
N ASP A 765 3.10 -24.66 1.71
CA ASP A 765 2.98 -24.30 3.13
C ASP A 765 1.56 -24.32 3.73
N ALA A 766 0.52 -24.71 2.98
CA ALA A 766 -0.86 -24.76 3.47
C ALA A 766 -1.01 -25.66 4.71
N LYS A 767 -0.30 -26.79 4.77
CA LYS A 767 -0.27 -27.67 5.95
C LYS A 767 0.16 -26.97 7.25
N LYS A 768 0.98 -25.93 7.12
CA LYS A 768 1.52 -25.16 8.24
C LYS A 768 0.67 -23.94 8.56
N TYR A 769 0.14 -23.27 7.54
CA TYR A 769 -0.45 -21.93 7.66
C TYR A 769 -1.97 -21.87 7.46
N PHE A 770 -2.58 -22.86 6.80
CA PHE A 770 -4.03 -22.92 6.59
C PHE A 770 -4.72 -23.67 7.73
N ILE A 771 -5.09 -22.93 8.77
CA ILE A 771 -5.69 -23.47 10.00
C ILE A 771 -7.22 -23.37 9.92
N THR A 772 -7.93 -24.49 10.02
CA THR A 772 -9.40 -24.55 10.03
C THR A 772 -9.92 -25.17 11.34
N GLY A 773 -11.17 -24.91 11.71
CA GLY A 773 -11.84 -25.49 12.88
C GLY A 773 -12.26 -24.47 13.95
N GLU A 774 -12.71 -24.96 15.10
CA GLU A 774 -13.32 -24.12 16.16
C GLU A 774 -12.33 -23.16 16.85
N ASP A 775 -11.07 -23.56 17.07
CA ASP A 775 -10.05 -22.72 17.72
C ASP A 775 -9.25 -21.83 16.76
N ILE A 776 -9.79 -21.54 15.58
CA ILE A 776 -9.06 -20.87 14.50
C ILE A 776 -8.48 -19.52 14.94
N ALA A 777 -9.21 -18.73 15.72
CA ALA A 777 -8.75 -17.43 16.18
C ALA A 777 -7.54 -17.51 17.12
N LEU A 778 -7.55 -18.48 18.05
CA LEU A 778 -6.43 -18.68 18.98
C LEU A 778 -5.18 -19.12 18.21
N LYS A 779 -5.28 -20.21 17.45
CA LYS A 779 -4.14 -20.81 16.73
C LYS A 779 -3.56 -19.87 15.67
N THR A 780 -4.42 -19.16 14.95
CA THR A 780 -3.99 -18.20 13.92
C THR A 780 -3.26 -17.02 14.53
N THR A 781 -3.80 -16.43 15.60
CA THR A 781 -3.16 -15.25 16.23
C THR A 781 -1.89 -15.62 16.99
N GLU A 782 -1.78 -16.84 17.53
CA GLU A 782 -0.53 -17.39 18.07
C GLU A 782 0.55 -17.48 17.01
N LEU A 783 0.23 -18.15 15.90
CA LEU A 783 1.16 -18.32 14.78
C LEU A 783 1.61 -16.97 14.19
N LEU A 784 0.70 -16.00 14.08
CA LEU A 784 1.03 -14.64 13.63
C LEU A 784 1.92 -13.90 14.63
N THR A 785 1.66 -14.03 15.93
CA THR A 785 2.45 -13.38 16.97
C THR A 785 3.85 -13.98 17.11
N GLU A 786 3.99 -15.30 16.98
CA GLU A 786 5.27 -16.01 17.02
C GLU A 786 6.15 -15.73 15.79
N SER A 787 5.53 -15.46 14.64
CA SER A 787 6.24 -15.15 13.40
C SER A 787 6.53 -13.66 13.20
N ASP A 788 5.89 -12.79 13.99
CA ASP A 788 6.08 -11.35 13.90
C ASP A 788 7.51 -10.96 14.32
N MET A 789 8.16 -10.11 13.52
CA MET A 789 9.56 -9.73 13.71
C MET A 789 10.53 -10.93 13.82
N SER A 790 10.19 -12.08 13.24
CA SER A 790 11.13 -13.21 13.17
C SER A 790 12.37 -12.81 12.36
N ILE A 791 13.46 -12.62 13.07
CA ILE A 791 14.77 -12.26 12.52
C ILE A 791 15.39 -13.40 11.70
N ILE A 792 15.08 -14.65 12.05
CA ILE A 792 15.66 -15.82 11.38
C ILE A 792 14.99 -16.02 10.02
N GLN A 793 15.79 -15.99 8.95
CA GLN A 793 15.30 -16.08 7.58
C GLN A 793 16.05 -17.12 6.77
N ASP A 794 15.30 -17.94 6.04
CA ASP A 794 15.86 -18.84 5.05
C ASP A 794 16.21 -18.08 3.75
N PRO A 795 17.35 -18.33 3.11
CA PRO A 795 17.74 -17.63 1.87
C PRO A 795 16.69 -17.70 0.75
N ASP A 796 15.89 -18.77 0.68
CA ASP A 796 14.84 -18.91 -0.33
C ASP A 796 13.66 -17.94 -0.11
N VAL A 797 13.59 -17.23 1.02
CA VAL A 797 12.56 -16.21 1.26
C VAL A 797 12.55 -15.12 0.18
N ILE A 798 13.72 -14.83 -0.41
CA ILE A 798 13.86 -13.73 -1.38
C ILE A 798 13.11 -14.00 -2.69
N ILE A 799 12.90 -15.28 -3.04
CA ILE A 799 12.19 -15.70 -4.25
C ILE A 799 10.70 -16.04 -4.03
N ARG A 800 10.22 -15.97 -2.79
CA ARG A 800 8.81 -16.23 -2.47
C ARG A 800 7.94 -15.04 -2.89
N ALA A 801 6.66 -15.32 -3.20
CA ALA A 801 5.66 -14.28 -3.40
C ALA A 801 5.50 -13.41 -2.14
N TYR A 802 5.51 -14.03 -0.97
CA TYR A 802 5.45 -13.35 0.32
C TYR A 802 6.80 -13.44 1.02
N LYS A 803 7.54 -12.33 1.03
CA LYS A 803 8.81 -12.23 1.76
C LYS A 803 8.60 -12.14 3.27
N SER A 804 7.46 -11.61 3.68
CA SER A 804 7.07 -11.54 5.08
C SER A 804 6.24 -12.76 5.46
N ILE A 805 6.74 -13.55 6.41
CA ILE A 805 6.05 -14.76 6.89
C ILE A 805 4.69 -14.42 7.52
N PRO A 806 4.56 -13.40 8.40
CA PRO A 806 3.26 -13.00 8.92
C PRO A 806 2.26 -12.63 7.82
N ARG A 807 2.73 -12.05 6.70
CA ARG A 807 1.88 -11.72 5.55
C ARG A 807 1.37 -12.97 4.87
N TYR A 808 2.23 -13.97 4.74
CA TYR A 808 1.83 -15.22 4.13
C TYR A 808 0.78 -15.93 4.97
N ILE A 809 0.99 -16.02 6.29
CA ILE A 809 0.03 -16.59 7.24
C ILE A 809 -1.30 -15.81 7.18
N PHE A 810 -1.24 -14.48 7.14
CA PHE A 810 -2.42 -13.64 7.02
C PHE A 810 -3.25 -13.94 5.76
N MET A 811 -2.58 -14.18 4.62
CA MET A 811 -3.25 -14.52 3.36
C MET A 811 -3.92 -15.91 3.38
N PHE A 812 -3.44 -16.85 4.21
CA PHE A 812 -4.15 -18.10 4.47
C PHE A 812 -5.29 -17.94 5.48
N SER A 813 -5.13 -17.03 6.43
CA SER A 813 -6.07 -16.83 7.53
C SER A 813 -7.42 -16.34 7.04
N ILE A 814 -7.45 -15.38 6.11
CA ILE A 814 -8.73 -14.81 5.64
C ILE A 814 -9.60 -15.89 4.94
N PRO A 815 -9.12 -16.63 3.93
CA PRO A 815 -9.87 -17.74 3.37
C PRO A 815 -10.26 -18.78 4.42
N ALA A 816 -9.38 -19.08 5.39
CA ALA A 816 -9.67 -20.07 6.42
C ALA A 816 -10.89 -19.68 7.28
N PHE A 817 -10.98 -18.43 7.72
CA PHE A 817 -12.14 -17.90 8.44
C PHE A 817 -13.40 -17.92 7.56
N LEU A 818 -13.28 -17.46 6.31
CA LEU A 818 -14.42 -17.38 5.39
C LEU A 818 -14.98 -18.75 5.03
N LEU A 819 -14.14 -19.77 4.90
CA LEU A 819 -14.55 -21.10 4.47
C LEU A 819 -14.99 -21.98 5.65
N THR A 820 -14.39 -21.82 6.83
CA THR A 820 -14.72 -22.62 8.04
C THR A 820 -16.13 -22.35 8.55
N PHE A 821 -16.55 -21.09 8.58
CA PHE A 821 -17.85 -20.72 9.14
C PHE A 821 -18.86 -20.42 8.02
N SER A 822 -19.97 -21.14 8.04
CA SER A 822 -21.14 -20.85 7.18
C SER A 822 -22.03 -19.77 7.80
N ASP A 823 -22.14 -19.74 9.13
CA ASP A 823 -22.92 -18.76 9.87
C ASP A 823 -22.11 -17.51 10.22
N LYS A 824 -22.67 -16.34 9.89
CA LYS A 824 -22.05 -15.03 10.15
C LYS A 824 -21.85 -14.78 11.63
N LYS A 825 -22.78 -15.21 12.48
CA LYS A 825 -22.71 -14.97 13.93
C LYS A 825 -21.52 -15.71 14.54
N THR A 826 -21.36 -16.99 14.24
CA THR A 826 -20.25 -17.82 14.71
C THR A 826 -18.90 -17.30 14.25
N LEU A 827 -18.82 -16.81 13.00
CA LEU A 827 -17.62 -16.14 12.48
C LEU A 827 -17.28 -14.88 13.30
N ILE A 828 -18.26 -14.02 13.57
CA ILE A 828 -18.07 -12.79 14.34
C ILE A 828 -17.67 -13.11 15.79
N ASP A 829 -18.30 -14.10 16.42
CA ASP A 829 -17.97 -14.52 17.79
C ASP A 829 -16.50 -15.01 17.87
N ASN A 830 -16.02 -15.73 16.84
CA ASN A 830 -14.62 -16.12 16.72
C ASN A 830 -13.67 -14.92 16.55
N LEU A 831 -14.03 -13.93 15.74
CA LEU A 831 -13.24 -12.69 15.58
C LEU A 831 -13.17 -11.86 16.87
N LEU A 832 -14.19 -11.94 17.73
CA LEU A 832 -14.25 -11.23 19.00
C LEU A 832 -13.58 -11.99 20.15
N MET A 833 -13.24 -13.27 19.94
CA MET A 833 -12.67 -14.14 20.97
C MET A 833 -11.42 -13.52 21.61
N PRO A 834 -10.39 -13.03 20.86
CA PRO A 834 -9.21 -12.43 21.49
C PRO A 834 -9.52 -11.21 22.37
N VAL A 835 -10.64 -10.52 22.13
CA VAL A 835 -11.01 -9.27 22.81
C VAL A 835 -11.73 -9.53 24.13
N TYR A 836 -12.69 -10.47 24.14
CA TYR A 836 -13.58 -10.66 25.28
C TYR A 836 -13.42 -12.00 25.99
N ASP A 837 -12.76 -12.97 25.38
CA ASP A 837 -12.61 -14.28 25.99
C ASP A 837 -11.69 -14.21 27.21
N THR A 838 -12.17 -14.75 28.32
CA THR A 838 -11.43 -14.91 29.57
C THR A 838 -11.15 -16.38 29.88
N THR A 839 -11.62 -17.31 29.04
CA THR A 839 -11.44 -18.75 29.24
C THR A 839 -10.06 -19.22 28.78
N HIS A 840 -9.48 -18.59 27.75
CA HIS A 840 -8.12 -18.87 27.30
C HIS A 840 -7.09 -17.91 27.88
N THR A 841 -5.84 -18.36 27.93
CA THR A 841 -4.69 -17.51 28.30
C THR A 841 -4.13 -16.83 27.06
N TRP A 842 -4.37 -15.53 26.92
CA TRP A 842 -3.93 -14.74 25.77
C TRP A 842 -2.56 -14.08 26.01
N VAL A 843 -1.47 -14.82 25.83
CA VAL A 843 -0.10 -14.24 25.84
C VAL A 843 0.01 -13.18 24.73
N ASN A 844 0.58 -12.00 25.03
CA ASN A 844 0.64 -10.85 24.13
C ASN A 844 -0.72 -10.48 23.52
N ARG A 845 -1.77 -10.44 24.36
CA ARG A 845 -3.17 -10.24 23.96
C ARG A 845 -3.39 -9.06 23.03
N GLU A 846 -2.74 -7.93 23.28
CA GLU A 846 -2.82 -6.72 22.44
C GLU A 846 -2.35 -6.99 21.01
N ARG A 847 -1.25 -7.72 20.85
CA ARG A 847 -0.72 -8.12 19.54
C ARG A 847 -1.64 -9.10 18.81
N LYS A 848 -2.22 -10.04 19.55
CA LYS A 848 -3.25 -10.94 19.00
C LYS A 848 -4.50 -10.17 18.54
N CYS A 849 -4.91 -9.15 19.30
CA CYS A 849 -6.02 -8.26 18.95
C CYS A 849 -5.70 -7.38 17.73
N PHE A 850 -4.45 -6.96 17.56
CA PHE A 850 -3.99 -6.29 16.35
C PHE A 850 -4.18 -7.16 15.10
N PHE A 851 -3.72 -8.42 15.15
CA PHE A 851 -3.87 -9.34 14.01
C PHE A 851 -5.33 -9.68 13.71
N ILE A 852 -6.16 -9.91 14.74
CA ILE A 852 -7.59 -10.21 14.50
C ILE A 852 -8.32 -8.99 13.92
N SER A 853 -7.92 -7.77 14.29
CA SER A 853 -8.47 -6.54 13.70
C SER A 853 -8.20 -6.46 12.20
N MET A 854 -7.00 -6.85 11.77
CA MET A 854 -6.63 -6.91 10.34
C MET A 854 -7.40 -8.01 9.59
N ILE A 855 -7.61 -9.16 10.22
CA ILE A 855 -8.39 -10.26 9.63
C ILE A 855 -9.84 -9.81 9.47
N ALA A 856 -10.42 -9.26 10.55
CA ALA A 856 -11.78 -8.75 10.58
C ALA A 856 -12.02 -7.66 9.52
N SER A 857 -11.07 -6.75 9.30
CA SER A 857 -11.21 -5.67 8.30
C SER A 857 -11.23 -6.16 6.85
N SER A 858 -10.83 -7.42 6.62
CA SER A 858 -10.85 -8.07 5.30
C SER A 858 -12.11 -8.89 5.03
N MET A 859 -13.00 -9.00 6.01
CA MET A 859 -14.27 -9.72 5.91
C MET A 859 -15.29 -8.98 5.02
N PRO A 860 -16.41 -9.63 4.65
CA PRO A 860 -17.55 -8.98 4.01
C PRO A 860 -18.02 -7.73 4.77
N LEU A 861 -18.54 -6.73 4.05
CA LEU A 861 -18.86 -5.41 4.62
C LEU A 861 -19.89 -5.47 5.75
N ASP A 862 -20.85 -6.38 5.66
CA ASP A 862 -21.89 -6.62 6.65
C ASP A 862 -21.36 -7.30 7.92
N ILE A 863 -20.44 -8.27 7.77
CA ILE A 863 -19.70 -8.88 8.88
C ILE A 863 -18.86 -7.81 9.58
N CYS A 864 -18.10 -7.02 8.81
CA CYS A 864 -17.30 -5.91 9.33
C CYS A 864 -18.14 -4.92 10.15
N TYR A 865 -19.29 -4.50 9.62
CA TYR A 865 -20.19 -3.58 10.30
C TYR A 865 -20.73 -4.18 11.60
N THR A 866 -21.14 -5.44 11.58
CA THR A 866 -21.66 -6.12 12.77
C THR A 866 -20.58 -6.33 13.83
N TYR A 867 -19.34 -6.66 13.43
CA TYR A 867 -18.19 -6.75 14.30
C TYR A 867 -17.93 -5.43 15.04
N PHE A 868 -17.93 -4.30 14.33
CA PHE A 868 -17.80 -2.97 14.94
C PHE A 868 -18.93 -2.68 15.93
N LEU A 869 -20.19 -2.95 15.54
CA LEU A 869 -21.35 -2.74 16.42
C LEU A 869 -21.25 -3.56 17.72
N ARG A 870 -20.68 -4.76 17.67
CA ARG A 870 -20.44 -5.59 18.85
C ARG A 870 -19.37 -5.00 19.76
N LEU A 871 -18.26 -4.51 19.19
CA LEU A 871 -17.19 -3.88 19.97
C LEU A 871 -17.68 -2.62 20.70
N ILE A 872 -18.38 -1.72 20.00
CA ILE A 872 -18.88 -0.49 20.61
C ILE A 872 -20.01 -0.73 21.61
N SER A 873 -20.72 -1.85 21.51
CA SER A 873 -21.76 -2.22 22.48
C SER A 873 -21.21 -2.62 23.84
N ASN A 874 -19.92 -2.98 23.94
CA ASN A 874 -19.26 -3.29 25.20
C ASN A 874 -17.94 -2.53 25.36
N PRO A 875 -18.00 -1.19 25.60
CA PRO A 875 -16.84 -0.32 25.60
C PRO A 875 -16.05 -0.31 26.92
N LYS A 876 -16.40 -1.19 27.89
CA LYS A 876 -15.75 -1.21 29.21
C LYS A 876 -14.32 -1.77 29.18
N CYS A 877 -13.90 -2.32 28.05
CA CYS A 877 -12.62 -2.97 27.87
C CYS A 877 -11.72 -2.07 27.02
N ASP A 878 -10.60 -1.60 27.57
CA ASP A 878 -9.65 -0.77 26.82
C ASP A 878 -9.10 -1.50 25.59
N ILE A 879 -8.93 -2.83 25.69
CA ILE A 879 -8.56 -3.67 24.54
C ILE A 879 -9.62 -3.59 23.44
N ALA A 880 -10.91 -3.50 23.77
CA ALA A 880 -11.96 -3.36 22.77
C ALA A 880 -11.91 -1.98 22.07
N LEU A 881 -11.60 -0.92 22.80
CA LEU A 881 -11.38 0.42 22.23
C LEU A 881 -10.20 0.37 21.25
N GLU A 882 -9.08 -0.19 21.67
CA GLU A 882 -7.88 -0.26 20.82
C GLU A 882 -8.05 -1.18 19.61
N THR A 883 -8.66 -2.35 19.80
CA THR A 883 -9.01 -3.27 18.70
C THR A 883 -9.92 -2.59 17.68
N SER A 884 -10.92 -1.82 18.14
CA SER A 884 -11.82 -1.10 17.23
C SER A 884 -11.10 -0.02 16.45
N ARG A 885 -10.19 0.73 17.09
CA ARG A 885 -9.37 1.74 16.42
C ARG A 885 -8.52 1.10 15.31
N LEU A 886 -7.79 0.04 15.65
CA LEU A 886 -6.96 -0.72 14.70
C LEU A 886 -7.81 -1.27 13.56
N PHE A 887 -8.96 -1.88 13.86
CA PHE A 887 -9.90 -2.39 12.87
C PHE A 887 -10.35 -1.29 11.90
N LEU A 888 -10.73 -0.11 12.41
CA LEU A 888 -11.15 1.00 11.57
C LEU A 888 -10.01 1.53 10.70
N THR A 889 -8.77 1.57 11.21
CA THR A 889 -7.58 1.94 10.43
C THR A 889 -7.38 1.04 9.22
N TYR A 890 -7.63 -0.28 9.34
CA TYR A 890 -7.49 -1.23 8.24
C TYR A 890 -8.76 -1.44 7.39
N SER A 891 -9.90 -0.94 7.86
CA SER A 891 -11.19 -1.13 7.20
C SER A 891 -11.32 -0.33 5.90
N ARG A 892 -12.17 -0.81 4.98
CA ARG A 892 -12.49 -0.13 3.72
C ARG A 892 -13.20 1.20 4.00
N LEU A 893 -12.96 2.23 3.18
CA LEU A 893 -13.60 3.54 3.35
C LEU A 893 -15.13 3.45 3.34
N GLU A 894 -15.70 2.55 2.54
CA GLU A 894 -17.16 2.33 2.48
C GLU A 894 -17.74 1.97 3.86
N LEU A 895 -17.04 1.13 4.63
CA LEU A 895 -17.43 0.81 6.00
C LEU A 895 -17.34 2.05 6.89
N PHE A 896 -16.23 2.77 6.79
CA PHE A 896 -15.99 3.96 7.61
C PHE A 896 -17.05 5.04 7.33
N ARG A 897 -17.37 5.31 6.06
CA ARG A 897 -18.44 6.23 5.64
C ARG A 897 -19.80 5.79 6.19
N LYS A 898 -20.11 4.49 6.15
CA LYS A 898 -21.35 3.92 6.70
C LYS A 898 -21.44 4.08 8.23
N ILE A 899 -20.33 3.92 8.95
CA ILE A 899 -20.27 4.15 10.41
C ILE A 899 -20.44 5.63 10.73
N CYS A 900 -19.79 6.50 9.96
CA CYS A 900 -19.85 7.95 10.11
C CYS A 900 -21.25 8.51 9.78
N SER A 901 -21.91 8.01 8.73
CA SER A 901 -23.25 8.45 8.34
C SER A 901 -24.33 8.07 9.37
N ASN A 902 -24.08 7.03 10.17
CA ASN A 902 -25.02 6.49 11.14
C ASN A 902 -24.60 6.77 12.59
N SER A 903 -23.79 7.81 12.84
CA SER A 903 -23.22 8.09 14.16
C SER A 903 -24.27 8.17 15.27
N TYR A 904 -25.37 8.92 15.06
CA TYR A 904 -26.47 9.03 16.03
C TYR A 904 -27.12 7.68 16.36
N GLU A 905 -27.40 6.85 15.35
CA GLU A 905 -28.02 5.53 15.53
C GLU A 905 -27.10 4.51 16.21
N ILE A 906 -25.79 4.72 16.14
CA ILE A 906 -24.82 3.86 16.83
C ILE A 906 -24.71 4.25 18.31
N ILE A 907 -24.70 5.55 18.59
CA ILE A 907 -24.53 6.09 19.95
C ILE A 907 -25.84 6.01 20.76
N LYS A 908 -26.99 6.40 20.16
CA LYS A 908 -28.32 6.39 20.78
C LYS A 908 -28.41 7.08 22.14
N ASN A 909 -27.83 8.27 22.27
CA ASN A 909 -27.84 9.07 23.51
C ASN A 909 -27.22 8.36 24.73
N ASP A 910 -26.37 7.35 24.53
CA ASP A 910 -25.64 6.65 25.58
C ASP A 910 -24.25 7.27 25.76
N ASP A 911 -24.01 7.91 26.91
CA ASP A 911 -22.75 8.61 27.22
C ASP A 911 -21.52 7.69 27.10
N ARG A 912 -21.65 6.40 27.43
CA ARG A 912 -20.53 5.45 27.32
C ARG A 912 -20.23 5.15 25.86
N LYS A 913 -21.26 4.98 25.04
CA LYS A 913 -21.09 4.79 23.60
C LYS A 913 -20.62 6.06 22.92
N LEU A 914 -21.02 7.23 23.38
CA LEU A 914 -20.55 8.52 22.87
C LEU A 914 -19.04 8.64 23.07
N TYR A 915 -18.57 8.41 24.30
CA TYR A 915 -17.14 8.40 24.61
C TYR A 915 -16.39 7.34 23.79
N ALA A 916 -16.91 6.12 23.72
CA ALA A 916 -16.31 5.06 22.93
C ALA A 916 -16.26 5.39 21.44
N TYR A 917 -17.32 5.96 20.87
CA TYR A 917 -17.38 6.38 19.47
C TYR A 917 -16.31 7.43 19.16
N ILE A 918 -16.19 8.44 20.02
CA ILE A 918 -15.16 9.48 19.92
C ILE A 918 -13.76 8.84 19.93
N CYS A 919 -13.50 7.94 20.88
CA CYS A 919 -12.24 7.25 20.99
C CYS A 919 -11.95 6.31 19.81
N MET A 920 -12.95 5.59 19.29
CA MET A 920 -12.76 4.56 18.26
C MET A 920 -12.70 5.16 16.84
N VAL A 921 -13.60 6.10 16.53
CA VAL A 921 -13.87 6.57 15.15
C VAL A 921 -13.05 7.80 14.79
N LEU A 922 -12.93 8.78 15.70
CA LEU A 922 -12.23 10.03 15.39
C LEU A 922 -10.74 9.88 15.06
N PRO A 923 -9.95 8.93 15.60
CA PRO A 923 -8.56 8.77 15.16
C PRO A 923 -8.38 8.60 13.64
N ASN A 924 -9.45 8.21 12.91
CA ASN A 924 -9.45 7.99 11.48
C ASN A 924 -10.23 9.06 10.69
N PHE A 925 -10.58 10.21 11.28
CA PHE A 925 -11.43 11.22 10.62
C PHE A 925 -10.78 11.82 9.36
N SER A 926 -9.45 11.82 9.26
CA SER A 926 -8.69 12.32 8.10
C SER A 926 -9.05 11.61 6.80
N ARG A 927 -9.59 10.38 6.88
CA ARG A 927 -10.09 9.60 5.74
C ARG A 927 -11.31 10.22 5.06
N LEU A 928 -12.00 11.16 5.72
CA LEU A 928 -13.15 11.92 5.19
C LEU A 928 -12.74 13.29 4.62
N GLU A 929 -11.46 13.57 4.47
CA GLU A 929 -11.02 14.79 3.79
C GLU A 929 -11.67 14.87 2.41
N ASN A 930 -12.23 16.04 2.09
CA ASN A 930 -13.05 16.31 0.90
C ASN A 930 -14.44 15.63 0.83
N ASP A 931 -14.84 14.77 1.80
CA ASP A 931 -16.21 14.27 1.95
C ASP A 931 -17.01 15.11 2.96
N GLU A 932 -17.30 16.38 2.60
CA GLU A 932 -17.98 17.34 3.48
C GLU A 932 -19.35 16.82 4.01
N ASP A 933 -20.08 16.03 3.19
CA ASP A 933 -21.41 15.52 3.54
C ASP A 933 -21.34 14.45 4.64
N ILE A 934 -20.49 13.44 4.48
CA ILE A 934 -20.35 12.37 5.47
C ILE A 934 -19.69 12.90 6.74
N ALA A 935 -18.69 13.77 6.62
CA ALA A 935 -18.07 14.43 7.78
C ALA A 935 -19.09 15.26 8.56
N CYS A 936 -19.93 16.04 7.88
CA CYS A 936 -21.01 16.80 8.53
C CYS A 936 -22.02 15.86 9.23
N LYS A 937 -22.44 14.76 8.60
CA LYS A 937 -23.36 13.78 9.21
C LYS A 937 -22.78 13.15 10.46
N MET A 938 -21.49 12.78 10.43
CA MET A 938 -20.78 12.26 11.59
C MET A 938 -20.85 13.23 12.77
N LEU A 939 -20.42 14.49 12.56
CA LEU A 939 -20.40 15.52 13.59
C LEU A 939 -21.80 15.88 14.09
N CYS A 940 -22.80 15.98 13.19
CA CYS A 940 -24.19 16.19 13.58
C CYS A 940 -24.69 15.09 14.50
N GLY A 941 -24.45 13.82 14.19
CA GLY A 941 -24.93 12.73 15.03
C GLY A 941 -24.19 12.61 16.36
N ILE A 942 -22.90 13.01 16.44
CA ILE A 942 -22.17 13.16 17.70
C ILE A 942 -22.83 14.24 18.57
N LEU A 943 -23.09 15.43 18.00
CA LEU A 943 -23.72 16.55 18.71
C LEU A 943 -25.15 16.23 19.16
N GLN A 944 -25.93 15.56 18.32
CA GLN A 944 -27.30 15.15 18.61
C GLN A 944 -27.40 14.08 19.70
N SER A 945 -26.30 13.35 19.94
CA SER A 945 -26.26 12.29 20.95
C SER A 945 -26.06 12.80 22.38
N ILE A 946 -25.86 14.11 22.56
CA ILE A 946 -25.71 14.73 23.87
C ILE A 946 -27.07 15.15 24.40
N ASN A 947 -27.27 14.94 25.70
CA ASN A 947 -28.45 15.39 26.42
C ASN A 947 -28.03 16.21 27.66
N PHE A 948 -29.02 16.81 28.34
CA PHE A 948 -28.76 17.60 29.55
C PHE A 948 -28.18 16.80 30.73
N THR A 949 -28.28 15.47 30.70
CA THR A 949 -27.74 14.58 31.74
C THR A 949 -26.32 14.10 31.45
N THR A 950 -25.82 14.29 30.22
CA THR A 950 -24.44 13.95 29.85
C THR A 950 -23.44 14.71 30.73
N PRO A 951 -22.39 14.06 31.28
CA PRO A 951 -21.40 14.74 32.11
C PRO A 951 -20.75 15.94 31.39
N ARG A 952 -20.61 17.08 32.08
CA ARG A 952 -20.03 18.32 31.51
C ARG A 952 -18.67 18.09 30.86
N GLU A 953 -17.83 17.27 31.49
CA GLU A 953 -16.52 16.88 30.98
C GLU A 953 -16.58 16.19 29.61
N LEU A 954 -17.59 15.32 29.39
CA LEU A 954 -17.81 14.67 28.12
C LEU A 954 -18.37 15.65 27.08
N GLN A 955 -19.27 16.55 27.48
CA GLN A 955 -19.78 17.62 26.60
C GLN A 955 -18.64 18.51 26.09
N GLU A 956 -17.73 18.94 26.97
CA GLU A 956 -16.56 19.73 26.61
C GLU A 956 -15.60 18.97 25.68
N THR A 957 -15.36 17.69 25.96
CA THR A 957 -14.57 16.81 25.09
C THR A 957 -15.17 16.70 23.69
N VAL A 958 -16.51 16.63 23.59
CA VAL A 958 -17.21 16.60 22.29
C VAL A 958 -17.06 17.91 21.56
N ILE A 959 -17.23 19.06 22.23
CA ILE A 959 -17.07 20.39 21.63
C ILE A 959 -15.66 20.55 21.06
N ASP A 960 -14.66 20.15 21.84
CA ASP A 960 -13.27 20.17 21.44
C ASP A 960 -13.02 19.28 20.22
N ALA A 961 -13.47 18.02 20.27
CA ALA A 961 -13.29 17.07 19.18
C ALA A 961 -13.98 17.52 17.88
N VAL A 962 -15.22 18.02 17.98
CA VAL A 962 -15.98 18.57 16.84
C VAL A 962 -15.27 19.78 16.25
N GLY A 963 -14.78 20.69 17.10
CA GLY A 963 -14.03 21.87 16.68
C GLY A 963 -12.77 21.51 15.90
N LEU A 964 -12.00 20.52 16.37
CA LEU A 964 -10.82 20.05 15.67
C LEU A 964 -11.15 19.48 14.29
N VAL A 965 -12.12 18.57 14.20
CA VAL A 965 -12.49 17.93 12.93
C VAL A 965 -13.04 18.98 11.95
N TYR A 966 -13.86 19.92 12.44
CA TYR A 966 -14.41 21.01 11.63
C TYR A 966 -13.32 21.87 10.97
N ILE A 967 -12.30 22.26 11.73
CA ILE A 967 -11.17 23.05 11.22
C ILE A 967 -10.34 22.21 10.24
N THR A 968 -10.02 20.98 10.64
CA THR A 968 -9.09 20.11 9.89
C THR A 968 -9.69 19.68 8.55
N LEU A 969 -11.00 19.43 8.49
CA LEU A 969 -11.71 19.03 7.27
C LEU A 969 -12.38 20.19 6.52
N HIS A 970 -12.16 21.45 6.95
CA HIS A 970 -12.68 22.65 6.29
C HIS A 970 -14.20 22.64 6.06
N LEU A 971 -14.98 22.41 7.12
CA LEU A 971 -16.43 22.23 7.03
C LEU A 971 -17.24 23.54 7.13
N GLN A 972 -16.70 24.68 6.68
CA GLN A 972 -17.31 26.00 6.92
C GLN A 972 -18.75 26.12 6.39
N LYS A 973 -19.02 25.52 5.23
CA LYS A 973 -20.37 25.50 4.62
C LYS A 973 -21.41 24.77 5.47
N SER A 974 -20.97 23.87 6.36
CA SER A 974 -21.82 23.05 7.20
C SER A 974 -22.10 23.68 8.58
N ARG A 975 -21.57 24.88 8.87
CA ARG A 975 -21.71 25.57 10.17
C ARG A 975 -23.16 25.62 10.67
N GLY A 976 -24.10 26.07 9.83
CA GLY A 976 -25.51 26.18 10.21
C GLY A 976 -26.14 24.84 10.61
N LYS A 977 -25.76 23.75 9.94
CA LYS A 977 -26.23 22.40 10.27
C LYS A 977 -25.69 21.93 11.63
N LEU A 978 -24.41 22.18 11.91
CA LEU A 978 -23.77 21.81 13.18
C LEU A 978 -24.34 22.59 14.37
N ILE A 979 -24.58 23.90 14.21
CA ILE A 979 -25.22 24.71 15.25
C ILE A 979 -26.64 24.22 15.53
N ASN A 980 -27.39 23.81 14.51
CA ASN A 980 -28.72 23.24 14.69
C ASN A 980 -28.66 21.86 15.37
N ALA A 981 -27.67 21.03 15.06
CA ALA A 981 -27.46 19.73 15.70
C ALA A 981 -27.12 19.85 17.20
N SER A 982 -26.53 20.97 17.63
CA SER A 982 -26.21 21.25 19.05
C SER A 982 -27.41 21.72 19.90
N SER A 983 -28.65 21.58 19.42
CA SER A 983 -29.83 22.12 20.10
C SER A 983 -30.09 21.58 21.51
N GLN A 984 -29.54 20.41 21.85
CA GLN A 984 -29.70 19.77 23.17
C GLN A 984 -28.69 20.23 24.21
N PHE A 985 -27.70 21.05 23.83
CA PHE A 985 -26.75 21.63 24.78
C PHE A 985 -27.39 22.77 25.58
N SER A 986 -26.76 23.11 26.71
CA SER A 986 -27.11 24.35 27.43
C SER A 986 -26.89 25.57 26.53
N PRO A 987 -27.65 26.68 26.73
CA PRO A 987 -27.47 27.90 25.94
C PRO A 987 -26.03 28.43 25.94
N GLU A 988 -25.35 28.31 27.08
CA GLU A 988 -23.94 28.64 27.27
C GLU A 988 -23.04 27.83 26.31
N LEU A 989 -23.11 26.50 26.35
CA LEU A 989 -22.30 25.62 25.50
C LEU A 989 -22.64 25.74 24.02
N ARG A 990 -23.92 25.97 23.70
CA ARG A 990 -24.35 26.24 22.33
C ARG A 990 -23.74 27.52 21.78
N THR A 991 -23.59 28.54 22.63
CA THR A 991 -22.91 29.79 22.27
C THR A 991 -21.42 29.54 22.04
N ILE A 992 -20.78 28.74 22.89
CA ILE A 992 -19.38 28.32 22.72
C ILE A 992 -19.22 27.59 21.38
N ILE A 993 -20.08 26.62 21.04
CA ILE A 993 -20.06 25.92 19.75
C ILE A 993 -20.27 26.90 18.59
N ALA A 994 -21.26 27.78 18.66
CA ALA A 994 -21.56 28.72 17.57
C ALA A 994 -20.40 29.69 17.31
N SER A 995 -19.73 30.15 18.37
CA SER A 995 -18.56 31.01 18.29
C SER A 995 -17.33 30.25 17.77
N SER A 996 -17.12 29.01 18.24
CA SER A 996 -15.97 28.20 17.90
C SER A 996 -15.94 27.75 16.44
N LEU A 997 -17.11 27.64 15.82
CA LEU A 997 -17.26 27.34 14.39
C LEU A 997 -17.28 28.61 13.52
N ASP A 998 -17.06 29.80 14.07
CA ASP A 998 -17.05 31.08 13.35
C ASP A 998 -15.61 31.47 12.97
N ILE A 999 -15.02 30.68 12.06
CA ILE A 999 -13.62 30.82 11.62
C ILE A 999 -13.59 31.01 10.10
N GLU A 1000 -13.33 32.24 9.64
CA GLU A 1000 -13.27 32.57 8.21
C GLU A 1000 -11.83 32.60 7.67
N SER A 1001 -10.83 32.79 8.55
CA SER A 1001 -9.48 33.24 8.14
C SER A 1001 -8.38 32.15 8.05
N ILE A 1002 -8.62 30.92 8.54
CA ILE A 1002 -7.61 29.84 8.51
C ILE A 1002 -7.58 29.17 7.13
N GLN A 1003 -7.14 29.91 6.10
CA GLN A 1003 -6.84 29.36 4.78
C GLN A 1003 -5.35 29.00 4.72
N ARG A 1004 -5.02 27.74 4.41
CA ARG A 1004 -3.68 27.42 3.89
C ARG A 1004 -3.45 28.29 2.64
N PRO A 1005 -2.24 28.86 2.44
CA PRO A 1005 -1.92 29.47 1.15
C PRO A 1005 -2.20 28.43 0.07
N ARG A 1006 -3.07 28.79 -0.89
CA ARG A 1006 -3.33 27.95 -2.07
C ARG A 1006 -1.97 27.64 -2.71
N LYS A 1007 -1.63 26.35 -2.79
CA LYS A 1007 -0.46 25.87 -3.53
C LYS A 1007 -0.63 26.12 -5.01
#